data_AF-A0A291GVC8-F1
#
_entry.id   AF-A0A291GVC8-F1
#
_cell.length_a   1.000
_cell.length_b   1.000
_cell.length_c   1.000
_cell.angle_alpha   90.00
_cell.angle_beta   90.00
_cell.angle_gamma   90.00
#
_symmetry.space_group_name_H-M   'P 1'
#
loop_
_entity.id
_entity.type
_entity.pdbx_description
1 polymer ?
#
loop_
_entity_poly.entity_id
_entity_poly.type
_entity_poly.pdbx_seq_one_letter_code
_entity_poly.pdbx_strand_id
1 'polypeptide(L)'
;MPVHGDPGSPFPPRRPGAVLMPQLSSSRRPAADLPPPVVLARRTLFAVTAAAVPALSVGLTVAPALADPTVTDGETRILDVPLAEVQLVEADDVQVRDLPEQPATMVGVTWPTDLDAPEVLVRGIDADGEWTPWLPLETAEDPETGEAVAGTEAGWIGVVSALQILAELDGADITEQLVAHVVTTSPTTADEDVLPLSASAEYSSGTLADQAQPAAQQRTMSTAAAANPATPALVGAPSFTSRAAWGADESMVRGTSAADELKSVVVHHTAGTNDYTSAQSAQIVRGILRYHTVTLGWADIGYNLLISKHGQVFEGRSGGLQRNIVGAHAYGFNTGAFGISVMGDYSSSPPPRAAMVALAQLVGWKLLSTFRTSVTGTSSWSTVENTKHSTGTRVSLPRMFGHRDVNYTACPGDGLYARFGALRGEAQGFLDGGWKEHLWAFEGAGGAAALGTVVRSAHRTGKYTATQLTAGLVLQEGGPAYGYATPFGARWGSAWGRPTRSVSQDGDRRIQPFENGTAALEKGAVRFVRPSFSDVAPERVFFLEIQDLFAAGITEGWGSGSSRTFRPDSENLRDAMIVFLHRAMGAPAYTPPRTSPFRDVDPSFVFYKEICWAYSEGITEGWGSGSSRVFRPLEPVKRDAVAAFLYRAAGEPPASPSAADQFVDVPRSHVFAAEIGWMATSGISRGWSDGTFRPDALITRDQMAAFMIRWMALTGRS
;
A
#
# COMPACT_ATOMS: atom_id res chain seq x y z
N MET A 1 38.88 -11.57 -56.90
CA MET A 1 38.87 -12.97 -57.36
C MET A 1 37.42 -13.45 -57.29
N PRO A 2 36.75 -13.59 -58.44
CA PRO A 2 35.31 -13.86 -58.56
C PRO A 2 35.02 -15.38 -58.67
N VAL A 3 33.75 -15.79 -58.73
CA VAL A 3 33.15 -16.61 -59.83
C VAL A 3 31.70 -17.03 -59.47
N HIS A 4 30.79 -16.74 -60.42
CA HIS A 4 29.56 -17.42 -60.91
C HIS A 4 29.03 -18.70 -60.21
N GLY A 5 27.76 -19.10 -60.27
CA GLY A 5 26.59 -18.74 -61.08
C GLY A 5 25.52 -19.85 -60.97
N ASP A 6 24.27 -19.49 -61.28
CA ASP A 6 22.98 -20.23 -61.45
C ASP A 6 23.06 -21.56 -62.28
N PRO A 7 21.98 -22.34 -62.61
CA PRO A 7 20.53 -22.33 -62.24
C PRO A 7 19.88 -23.75 -62.07
N GLY A 8 18.55 -23.81 -61.84
CA GLY A 8 17.71 -24.89 -62.42
C GLY A 8 16.52 -25.45 -61.62
N SER A 9 15.30 -25.00 -61.94
CA SER A 9 14.02 -25.71 -61.66
C SER A 9 13.83 -26.93 -62.61
N PRO A 10 12.95 -27.91 -62.31
CA PRO A 10 11.54 -27.82 -62.79
C PRO A 10 10.45 -28.51 -61.91
N PHE A 11 9.20 -28.08 -62.12
CA PHE A 11 7.88 -28.60 -61.66
C PHE A 11 7.50 -29.98 -62.28
N PRO A 12 6.27 -30.54 -62.08
CA PRO A 12 5.68 -31.29 -60.95
C PRO A 12 5.18 -32.70 -61.41
N PRO A 13 4.27 -33.39 -60.68
CA PRO A 13 3.01 -33.76 -61.34
C PRO A 13 1.72 -33.68 -60.51
N ARG A 14 0.62 -33.82 -61.28
CA ARG A 14 -0.81 -33.60 -61.05
C ARG A 14 -1.52 -34.65 -60.16
N ARG A 15 -2.49 -34.15 -59.36
CA ARG A 15 -3.93 -34.54 -59.15
C ARG A 15 -4.41 -35.91 -59.69
N PRO A 16 -5.42 -36.62 -59.08
CA PRO A 16 -6.79 -36.06 -58.91
C PRO A 16 -7.69 -36.66 -57.78
N GLY A 17 -8.88 -36.04 -57.57
CA GLY A 17 -10.04 -36.74 -57.02
C GLY A 17 -10.87 -35.98 -55.98
N ALA A 18 -11.59 -34.94 -56.38
CA ALA A 18 -12.74 -34.42 -55.61
C ALA A 18 -14.01 -35.07 -56.17
N VAL A 19 -14.72 -35.81 -55.32
CA VAL A 19 -16.00 -36.46 -55.63
C VAL A 19 -17.15 -35.63 -55.03
N LEU A 20 -18.20 -35.50 -55.83
CA LEU A 20 -19.47 -34.84 -55.58
C LEU A 20 -20.28 -35.48 -54.43
N MET A 21 -21.03 -34.60 -53.75
CA MET A 21 -22.21 -34.75 -52.86
C MET A 21 -23.12 -36.00 -53.06
N PRO A 22 -23.90 -36.39 -52.02
CA PRO A 22 -25.25 -35.83 -51.90
C PRO A 22 -25.72 -35.52 -50.47
N GLN A 23 -26.54 -34.47 -50.39
CA GLN A 23 -27.50 -34.27 -49.31
C GLN A 23 -28.56 -35.37 -49.29
N LEU A 24 -28.98 -35.77 -48.10
CA LEU A 24 -30.24 -36.48 -47.90
C LEU A 24 -31.13 -35.72 -46.92
N SER A 25 -32.30 -35.38 -47.46
CA SER A 25 -33.49 -34.86 -46.83
C SER A 25 -34.22 -35.93 -46.02
N SER A 26 -34.75 -35.55 -44.86
CA SER A 26 -36.05 -35.99 -44.33
C SER A 26 -36.35 -35.10 -43.11
N SER A 27 -37.55 -34.73 -42.71
CA SER A 27 -38.90 -34.70 -43.27
C SER A 27 -39.72 -33.81 -42.31
N ARG A 28 -40.78 -33.17 -42.79
CA ARG A 28 -41.56 -32.15 -42.07
C ARG A 28 -42.90 -32.73 -41.59
N ARG A 29 -43.32 -32.31 -40.38
CA ARG A 29 -44.69 -32.17 -39.78
C ARG A 29 -45.17 -33.26 -38.79
N PRO A 30 -46.16 -32.96 -37.89
CA PRO A 30 -46.78 -31.67 -37.50
C PRO A 30 -46.85 -31.42 -35.96
N ALA A 31 -47.31 -30.23 -35.60
CA ALA A 31 -47.60 -29.74 -34.25
C ALA A 31 -48.89 -30.34 -33.63
N ALA A 32 -48.92 -30.46 -32.30
CA ALA A 32 -50.13 -30.41 -31.48
C ALA A 32 -49.81 -30.04 -30.00
N ASP A 33 -50.49 -28.98 -29.55
CA ASP A 33 -50.97 -28.63 -28.20
C ASP A 33 -50.04 -28.43 -26.98
N LEU A 34 -50.03 -27.15 -26.54
CA LEU A 34 -49.67 -26.65 -25.21
C LEU A 34 -50.85 -26.76 -24.23
N PRO A 35 -50.62 -27.05 -22.93
CA PRO A 35 -51.53 -26.67 -21.85
C PRO A 35 -51.04 -25.43 -21.05
N PRO A 36 -51.95 -24.72 -20.35
CA PRO A 36 -51.74 -23.37 -19.77
C PRO A 36 -51.01 -23.37 -18.41
N PRO A 37 -50.61 -22.20 -17.88
CA PRO A 37 -49.76 -22.11 -16.69
C PRO A 37 -50.54 -22.36 -15.39
N VAL A 38 -49.99 -23.20 -14.51
CA VAL A 38 -50.53 -23.43 -13.16
C VAL A 38 -49.84 -22.49 -12.18
N VAL A 39 -50.65 -21.60 -11.60
CA VAL A 39 -50.33 -20.75 -10.45
C VAL A 39 -50.17 -21.64 -9.20
N LEU A 40 -48.99 -21.71 -8.62
CA LEU A 40 -48.78 -22.37 -7.33
C LEU A 40 -49.14 -21.42 -6.19
N ALA A 41 -50.36 -21.63 -5.68
CA ALA A 41 -50.88 -21.04 -4.46
C ALA A 41 -50.14 -21.59 -3.23
N ARG A 42 -49.90 -20.68 -2.28
CA ARG A 42 -49.51 -20.96 -0.89
C ARG A 42 -50.33 -22.14 -0.32
N ARG A 43 -49.65 -23.16 0.20
CA ARG A 43 -50.28 -24.17 1.06
C ARG A 43 -49.64 -24.24 2.44
N THR A 44 -50.52 -23.89 3.37
CA THR A 44 -50.58 -24.11 4.81
C THR A 44 -50.10 -25.49 5.28
N LEU A 45 -49.49 -25.44 6.47
CA LEU A 45 -49.09 -26.54 7.36
C LEU A 45 -50.17 -27.63 7.48
N PHE A 46 -49.73 -28.89 7.42
CA PHE A 46 -50.42 -30.01 8.06
C PHE A 46 -49.63 -30.46 9.29
N ALA A 47 -50.31 -30.43 10.43
CA ALA A 47 -49.87 -31.06 11.67
C ALA A 47 -49.97 -32.58 11.54
N VAL A 48 -48.89 -33.29 11.89
CA VAL A 48 -48.91 -34.74 12.11
C VAL A 48 -48.62 -35.00 13.59
N THR A 49 -49.55 -35.73 14.19
CA THR A 49 -49.58 -36.17 15.58
C THR A 49 -48.46 -37.16 15.91
N ALA A 50 -47.87 -36.96 17.10
CA ALA A 50 -46.77 -37.74 17.66
C ALA A 50 -47.14 -39.20 17.98
N ALA A 51 -46.20 -40.10 17.69
CA ALA A 51 -46.07 -41.40 18.36
C ALA A 51 -44.68 -41.45 19.01
N ALA A 52 -44.67 -41.77 20.31
CA ALA A 52 -43.52 -41.68 21.20
C ALA A 52 -42.52 -42.82 21.01
N VAL A 53 -41.23 -42.49 21.02
CA VAL A 53 -40.07 -43.40 21.17
C VAL A 53 -39.11 -42.72 22.17
N PRO A 54 -38.49 -43.45 23.13
CA PRO A 54 -37.87 -42.84 24.30
C PRO A 54 -36.59 -42.08 23.96
N ALA A 55 -36.42 -40.94 24.63
CA ALA A 55 -35.29 -40.03 24.52
C ALA A 55 -34.00 -40.67 25.06
N LEU A 56 -32.99 -40.78 24.20
CA LEU A 56 -31.59 -40.61 24.59
C LEU A 56 -31.22 -39.16 24.23
N SER A 57 -31.24 -38.30 25.25
CA SER A 57 -30.83 -36.91 25.14
C SER A 57 -29.32 -36.81 24.99
N VAL A 58 -28.84 -36.85 23.74
CA VAL A 58 -27.61 -36.17 23.36
C VAL A 58 -28.02 -34.74 23.03
N GLY A 59 -27.44 -33.76 23.70
CA GLY A 59 -27.71 -32.36 23.41
C GLY A 59 -27.26 -32.05 21.98
N LEU A 60 -28.20 -31.97 21.04
CA LEU A 60 -27.97 -31.28 19.78
C LEU A 60 -27.75 -29.81 20.12
N THR A 61 -26.50 -29.39 20.12
CA THR A 61 -26.18 -28.03 19.73
C THR A 61 -26.79 -27.83 18.34
N VAL A 62 -27.83 -26.99 18.24
CA VAL A 62 -28.41 -26.62 16.95
C VAL A 62 -27.26 -26.05 16.12
N ALA A 63 -26.83 -26.79 15.09
CA ALA A 63 -25.87 -26.29 14.14
C ALA A 63 -26.42 -24.95 13.61
N PRO A 64 -25.59 -23.90 13.50
CA PRO A 64 -26.05 -22.64 12.93
C PRO A 64 -26.64 -22.94 11.55
N ALA A 65 -27.83 -22.39 11.26
CA ALA A 65 -28.40 -22.49 9.93
C ALA A 65 -27.34 -22.03 8.92
N LEU A 66 -27.06 -22.82 7.90
CA LEU A 66 -26.13 -22.43 6.83
C LEU A 66 -26.71 -21.26 6.04
N ALA A 67 -25.86 -20.54 5.31
CA ALA A 67 -26.38 -19.58 4.35
C ALA A 67 -27.03 -20.42 3.25
N ASP A 68 -28.30 -20.16 2.98
CA ASP A 68 -28.98 -20.83 1.87
C ASP A 68 -28.42 -20.20 0.58
N PRO A 69 -27.72 -20.97 -0.28
CA PRO A 69 -27.16 -20.43 -1.51
C PRO A 69 -28.24 -19.97 -2.51
N THR A 70 -29.51 -20.24 -2.23
CA THR A 70 -30.65 -19.74 -3.01
C THR A 70 -31.18 -18.38 -2.51
N VAL A 71 -30.81 -17.95 -1.30
CA VAL A 71 -31.19 -16.65 -0.74
C VAL A 71 -30.29 -15.56 -1.32
N THR A 72 -30.85 -14.39 -1.65
CA THR A 72 -30.10 -13.30 -2.29
C THR A 72 -29.73 -12.20 -1.29
N ASP A 73 -28.83 -12.45 -0.35
CA ASP A 73 -28.36 -11.49 0.66
C ASP A 73 -26.83 -11.29 0.70
N GLY A 74 -26.08 -12.03 -0.13
CA GLY A 74 -24.61 -11.96 -0.19
C GLY A 74 -23.89 -12.61 1.00
N GLU A 75 -24.61 -13.30 1.89
CA GLU A 75 -24.04 -13.91 3.08
C GLU A 75 -23.07 -15.05 2.74
N THR A 76 -21.94 -15.10 3.46
CA THR A 76 -20.98 -16.20 3.39
C THR A 76 -20.83 -16.82 4.77
N ARG A 77 -21.06 -18.14 4.89
CA ARG A 77 -20.89 -18.90 6.14
C ARG A 77 -19.93 -20.08 5.93
N ILE A 78 -19.27 -20.48 7.01
CA ILE A 78 -18.44 -21.68 7.07
C ILE A 78 -19.01 -22.56 8.18
N LEU A 79 -19.24 -23.82 7.86
CA LEU A 79 -19.53 -24.87 8.83
C LEU A 79 -18.35 -25.82 8.89
N ASP A 80 -17.79 -25.95 10.09
CA ASP A 80 -16.72 -26.88 10.37
C ASP A 80 -17.33 -28.24 10.70
N VAL A 81 -16.98 -29.25 9.91
CA VAL A 81 -17.49 -30.61 10.02
C VAL A 81 -16.33 -31.55 10.33
N PRO A 82 -16.20 -32.03 11.58
CA PRO A 82 -15.26 -33.10 11.93
C PRO A 82 -15.63 -34.36 11.14
N LEU A 83 -14.77 -34.78 10.22
CA LEU A 83 -15.08 -35.89 9.32
C LEU A 83 -15.16 -37.24 10.05
N ALA A 84 -14.58 -37.35 11.24
CA ALA A 84 -14.76 -38.48 12.16
C ALA A 84 -16.24 -38.75 12.50
N GLU A 85 -17.08 -37.72 12.54
CA GLU A 85 -18.49 -37.81 12.90
C GLU A 85 -19.40 -38.07 11.70
N VAL A 86 -18.86 -37.99 10.48
CA VAL A 86 -19.58 -38.20 9.22
C VAL A 86 -19.55 -39.68 8.85
N GLN A 87 -20.64 -40.18 8.29
CA GLN A 87 -20.72 -41.58 7.86
C GLN A 87 -19.68 -41.88 6.77
N LEU A 88 -18.88 -42.92 6.98
CA LEU A 88 -18.00 -43.49 5.95
C LEU A 88 -18.80 -44.49 5.11
N VAL A 89 -18.79 -44.32 3.79
CA VAL A 89 -19.48 -45.19 2.84
C VAL A 89 -18.54 -45.57 1.70
N GLU A 90 -18.84 -46.68 1.03
CA GLU A 90 -18.14 -47.06 -0.20
C GLU A 90 -18.89 -46.48 -1.40
N ALA A 91 -18.20 -45.69 -2.22
CA ALA A 91 -18.73 -45.11 -3.45
C ALA A 91 -17.66 -45.21 -4.54
N ASP A 92 -18.02 -45.72 -5.73
CA ASP A 92 -17.07 -45.94 -6.85
C ASP A 92 -15.79 -46.70 -6.45
N ASP A 93 -15.94 -47.75 -5.64
CA ASP A 93 -14.86 -48.59 -5.11
C ASP A 93 -13.84 -47.86 -4.20
N VAL A 94 -14.16 -46.64 -3.72
CA VAL A 94 -13.36 -45.87 -2.76
C VAL A 94 -14.16 -45.54 -1.49
N GLN A 95 -13.46 -45.36 -0.36
CA GLN A 95 -14.06 -45.00 0.92
C GLN A 95 -14.22 -43.48 1.02
N VAL A 96 -15.43 -42.99 1.21
CA VAL A 96 -15.74 -41.55 1.22
C VAL A 96 -16.57 -41.18 2.43
N ARG A 97 -16.39 -39.96 2.93
CA ARG A 97 -17.29 -39.35 3.91
C ARG A 97 -18.47 -38.75 3.19
N ASP A 98 -19.67 -39.24 3.50
CA ASP A 98 -20.92 -38.84 2.86
C ASP A 98 -21.66 -37.84 3.76
N LEU A 99 -21.85 -36.62 3.25
CA LEU A 99 -22.60 -35.55 3.91
C LEU A 99 -23.90 -35.33 3.14
N PRO A 100 -24.94 -36.15 3.40
CA PRO A 100 -26.23 -35.98 2.75
C PRO A 100 -26.89 -34.67 3.22
N GLU A 101 -27.62 -34.02 2.32
CA GLU A 101 -28.37 -32.78 2.61
C GLU A 101 -27.50 -31.62 3.15
N GLN A 102 -26.20 -31.63 2.80
CA GLN A 102 -25.24 -30.61 3.16
C GLN A 102 -25.03 -29.64 1.99
N PRO A 103 -25.74 -28.50 1.94
CA PRO A 103 -25.55 -27.53 0.88
C PRO A 103 -24.17 -26.89 0.98
N ALA A 104 -23.56 -26.62 -0.17
CA ALA A 104 -22.24 -26.03 -0.26
C ALA A 104 -22.07 -25.27 -1.57
N THR A 105 -21.10 -24.35 -1.56
CA THR A 105 -20.56 -23.70 -2.76
C THR A 105 -19.06 -23.94 -2.91
N MET A 106 -18.36 -24.06 -1.77
CA MET A 106 -16.93 -24.37 -1.73
C MET A 106 -16.63 -25.29 -0.55
N VAL A 107 -15.52 -26.01 -0.61
CA VAL A 107 -15.01 -26.82 0.49
C VAL A 107 -13.50 -26.64 0.60
N GLY A 108 -13.01 -26.47 1.81
CA GLY A 108 -11.60 -26.66 2.17
C GLY A 108 -11.50 -27.72 3.27
N VAL A 109 -10.34 -28.33 3.45
CA VAL A 109 -10.13 -29.36 4.48
C VAL A 109 -8.87 -29.04 5.27
N THR A 110 -8.91 -29.18 6.60
CA THR A 110 -7.74 -29.04 7.48
C THR A 110 -7.42 -30.35 8.21
N TRP A 111 -6.17 -30.45 8.67
CA TRP A 111 -5.62 -31.60 9.39
C TRP A 111 -4.75 -31.14 10.58
N PRO A 112 -4.36 -32.06 11.49
CA PRO A 112 -3.39 -31.77 12.53
C PRO A 112 -2.03 -31.39 11.95
N THR A 113 -1.32 -30.45 12.57
CA THR A 113 -0.03 -29.92 12.05
C THR A 113 1.11 -30.93 12.03
N ASP A 114 0.97 -32.05 12.75
CA ASP A 114 1.93 -33.16 12.78
C ASP A 114 1.64 -34.24 11.72
N LEU A 115 0.58 -34.07 10.91
CA LEU A 115 0.24 -34.95 9.80
C LEU A 115 0.80 -34.41 8.48
N ASP A 116 1.38 -35.30 7.68
CA ASP A 116 1.76 -34.99 6.30
C ASP A 116 0.52 -34.64 5.45
N ALA A 117 0.70 -33.78 4.44
CA ALA A 117 -0.41 -33.32 3.62
C ALA A 117 -1.06 -34.48 2.83
N PRO A 118 -2.36 -34.76 3.03
CA PRO A 118 -3.07 -35.79 2.29
C PRO A 118 -3.50 -35.32 0.89
N GLU A 119 -3.77 -36.26 0.00
CA GLU A 119 -4.51 -35.99 -1.24
C GLU A 119 -6.01 -35.91 -0.91
N VAL A 120 -6.63 -34.76 -1.16
CA VAL A 120 -8.05 -34.53 -0.85
C VAL A 120 -8.84 -34.35 -2.13
N LEU A 121 -9.91 -35.12 -2.29
CA LEU A 121 -10.87 -34.98 -3.40
C LEU A 121 -12.28 -34.72 -2.85
N VAL A 122 -13.01 -33.84 -3.53
CA VAL A 122 -14.39 -33.50 -3.17
C VAL A 122 -15.30 -33.58 -4.39
N ARG A 123 -16.57 -33.94 -4.18
CA ARG A 123 -17.64 -33.80 -5.17
C ARG A 123 -18.96 -33.48 -4.49
N GLY A 124 -19.94 -33.00 -5.25
CA GLY A 124 -21.28 -32.73 -4.73
C GLY A 124 -22.39 -33.13 -5.68
N ILE A 125 -23.63 -33.10 -5.19
CA ILE A 125 -24.83 -33.29 -6.03
C ILE A 125 -25.28 -31.92 -6.54
N ASP A 126 -25.25 -31.73 -7.84
CA ASP A 126 -25.64 -30.48 -8.50
C ASP A 126 -27.17 -30.26 -8.55
N ALA A 127 -27.60 -29.21 -9.23
CA ALA A 127 -29.02 -28.87 -9.36
C ALA A 127 -29.83 -29.87 -10.21
N ASP A 128 -29.17 -30.67 -11.05
CA ASP A 128 -29.78 -31.73 -11.86
C ASP A 128 -29.89 -33.04 -11.08
N GLY A 129 -29.31 -33.10 -9.88
CA GLY A 129 -29.32 -34.29 -9.02
C GLY A 129 -28.20 -35.27 -9.34
N GLU A 130 -27.21 -34.85 -10.14
CA GLU A 130 -26.07 -35.67 -10.55
C GLU A 130 -24.82 -35.34 -9.73
N TRP A 131 -23.96 -36.34 -9.56
CA TRP A 131 -22.66 -36.13 -8.92
C TRP A 131 -21.73 -35.37 -9.86
N THR A 132 -21.16 -34.27 -9.37
CA THR A 132 -20.06 -33.59 -10.06
C THR A 132 -18.85 -34.52 -10.18
N PRO A 133 -17.96 -34.30 -11.16
CA PRO A 133 -16.65 -34.92 -11.16
C PRO A 133 -15.89 -34.66 -9.85
N TRP A 134 -15.00 -35.58 -9.49
CA TRP A 134 -14.09 -35.38 -8.37
C TRP A 134 -13.17 -34.19 -8.63
N LEU A 135 -13.15 -33.25 -7.69
CA LEU A 135 -12.29 -32.08 -7.68
C LEU A 135 -11.17 -32.30 -6.65
N PRO A 136 -9.89 -32.37 -7.07
CA PRO A 136 -8.78 -32.36 -6.13
C PRO A 136 -8.63 -30.96 -5.51
N LEU A 137 -8.39 -30.90 -4.20
CA LEU A 137 -8.10 -29.66 -3.49
C LEU A 137 -6.58 -29.50 -3.32
N GLU A 138 -6.03 -28.35 -3.70
CA GLU A 138 -4.60 -28.06 -3.54
C GLU A 138 -4.28 -27.72 -2.07
N THR A 139 -3.15 -28.22 -1.55
CA THR A 139 -2.64 -27.84 -0.22
C THR A 139 -2.36 -26.33 -0.15
N ALA A 140 -2.81 -25.69 0.93
CA ALA A 140 -2.51 -24.29 1.19
C ALA A 140 -1.11 -24.13 1.80
N GLU A 141 -0.42 -23.06 1.44
CA GLU A 141 0.89 -22.70 2.00
C GLU A 141 0.73 -21.50 2.94
N ASP A 142 1.36 -21.53 4.13
CA ASP A 142 1.35 -20.39 5.02
C ASP A 142 2.19 -19.27 4.36
N PRO A 143 1.59 -18.12 4.06
CA PRO A 143 2.27 -17.06 3.35
C PRO A 143 3.35 -16.32 4.15
N GLU A 144 3.31 -16.41 5.49
CA GLU A 144 4.18 -15.73 6.44
C GLU A 144 5.30 -16.65 6.95
N THR A 145 5.03 -17.93 7.17
CA THR A 145 6.03 -18.93 7.64
C THR A 145 6.57 -19.82 6.53
N GLY A 146 5.76 -20.13 5.51
CA GLY A 146 6.09 -21.05 4.41
C GLY A 146 6.10 -22.50 4.76
N GLU A 147 5.61 -22.82 5.94
CA GLU A 147 5.20 -24.16 6.26
C GLU A 147 3.90 -24.46 5.50
N ALA A 148 3.66 -25.73 5.18
CA ALA A 148 2.33 -26.11 4.73
C ALA A 148 1.35 -25.66 5.81
N VAL A 149 0.28 -24.96 5.44
CA VAL A 149 -0.85 -24.91 6.35
C VAL A 149 -1.32 -26.35 6.44
N ALA A 150 -1.71 -26.79 7.63
CA ALA A 150 -2.33 -28.08 7.81
C ALA A 150 -3.77 -28.02 7.24
N GLY A 151 -3.87 -27.79 5.94
CA GLY A 151 -5.12 -27.61 5.20
C GLY A 151 -4.94 -27.31 3.71
N THR A 152 -6.03 -27.40 2.98
CA THR A 152 -6.14 -27.09 1.55
C THR A 152 -6.55 -25.63 1.32
N GLU A 153 -6.38 -25.15 0.10
CA GLU A 153 -7.17 -24.04 -0.45
C GLU A 153 -8.65 -24.46 -0.55
N ALA A 154 -9.57 -23.49 -0.54
CA ALA A 154 -10.99 -23.78 -0.74
C ALA A 154 -11.33 -23.87 -2.23
N GLY A 155 -11.81 -25.04 -2.67
CA GLY A 155 -12.22 -25.28 -4.05
C GLY A 155 -13.69 -24.92 -4.26
N TRP A 156 -13.98 -24.09 -5.27
CA TRP A 156 -15.34 -23.92 -5.77
C TRP A 156 -15.81 -25.22 -6.44
N ILE A 157 -16.99 -25.71 -6.06
CA ILE A 157 -17.58 -26.96 -6.56
C ILE A 157 -18.96 -26.76 -7.21
N GLY A 158 -19.41 -25.51 -7.30
CA GLY A 158 -20.78 -25.17 -7.73
C GLY A 158 -21.77 -25.16 -6.57
N VAL A 159 -23.02 -24.78 -6.85
CA VAL A 159 -24.11 -24.85 -5.85
C VAL A 159 -24.57 -26.30 -5.77
N VAL A 160 -24.19 -27.00 -4.70
CA VAL A 160 -24.50 -28.41 -4.49
C VAL A 160 -25.36 -28.62 -3.25
N SER A 161 -26.10 -29.73 -3.22
CA SER A 161 -27.05 -30.07 -2.15
C SER A 161 -26.54 -31.14 -1.17
N ALA A 162 -25.45 -31.83 -1.54
CA ALA A 162 -24.77 -32.84 -0.73
C ALA A 162 -23.29 -32.88 -1.11
N LEU A 163 -22.46 -33.48 -0.26
CA LEU A 163 -21.02 -33.60 -0.47
C LEU A 163 -20.52 -35.02 -0.23
N GLN A 164 -19.51 -35.40 -1.01
CA GLN A 164 -18.62 -36.50 -0.69
C GLN A 164 -17.18 -36.01 -0.63
N ILE A 165 -16.46 -36.46 0.39
CA ILE A 165 -15.07 -36.10 0.64
C ILE A 165 -14.25 -37.38 0.79
N LEU A 166 -13.19 -37.47 0.01
CA LEU A 166 -12.17 -38.51 0.05
C LEU A 166 -10.85 -37.85 0.46
N ALA A 167 -10.12 -38.46 1.38
CA ALA A 167 -8.77 -38.02 1.69
C ALA A 167 -7.87 -39.22 1.98
N GLU A 168 -6.77 -39.30 1.23
CA GLU A 168 -5.82 -40.41 1.34
C GLU A 168 -4.42 -39.89 1.67
N LEU A 169 -3.71 -40.63 2.53
CA LEU A 169 -2.28 -40.46 2.77
C LEU A 169 -1.62 -41.83 2.60
N ASP A 170 -0.64 -41.92 1.70
CA ASP A 170 0.01 -43.18 1.31
C ASP A 170 -0.97 -44.30 0.89
N GLY A 171 -2.10 -43.92 0.28
CA GLY A 171 -3.14 -44.84 -0.19
C GLY A 171 -4.06 -45.40 0.91
N ALA A 172 -4.02 -44.82 2.11
CA ALA A 172 -4.94 -45.14 3.20
C ALA A 172 -5.89 -43.96 3.47
N ASP A 173 -7.18 -44.25 3.74
CA ASP A 173 -8.13 -43.25 4.24
C ASP A 173 -7.65 -42.69 5.58
N ILE A 174 -7.62 -41.35 5.65
CA ILE A 174 -7.24 -40.60 6.86
C ILE A 174 -8.32 -39.59 7.26
N THR A 175 -9.50 -39.65 6.63
CA THR A 175 -10.58 -38.69 6.86
C THR A 175 -11.01 -38.57 8.32
N GLU A 176 -10.82 -39.59 9.16
CA GLU A 176 -11.12 -39.53 10.59
C GLU A 176 -10.34 -38.46 11.38
N GLN A 177 -9.21 -37.98 10.84
CA GLN A 177 -8.37 -36.97 11.48
C GLN A 177 -8.66 -35.55 10.99
N LEU A 178 -9.58 -35.40 10.02
CA LEU A 178 -9.74 -34.15 9.27
C LEU A 178 -10.98 -33.37 9.66
N VAL A 179 -10.94 -32.07 9.36
CA VAL A 179 -12.09 -31.17 9.46
C VAL A 179 -12.38 -30.61 8.07
N ALA A 180 -13.58 -30.84 7.57
CA ALA A 180 -14.07 -30.19 6.36
C ALA A 180 -14.70 -28.84 6.71
N HIS A 181 -14.30 -27.80 6.00
CA HIS A 181 -14.83 -26.45 6.11
C HIS A 181 -15.78 -26.22 4.94
N VAL A 182 -17.07 -26.48 5.18
CA VAL A 182 -18.12 -26.34 4.17
C VAL A 182 -18.52 -24.87 4.07
N VAL A 183 -18.25 -24.27 2.91
CA VAL A 183 -18.51 -22.85 2.66
C VAL A 183 -19.77 -22.71 1.82
N THR A 184 -20.71 -21.91 2.31
CA THR A 184 -21.90 -21.48 1.57
C THR A 184 -21.85 -19.99 1.32
N THR A 185 -21.88 -19.58 0.05
CA THR A 185 -21.96 -18.18 -0.36
C THR A 185 -23.25 -17.94 -1.13
N SER A 186 -24.06 -17.00 -0.66
CA SER A 186 -25.31 -16.63 -1.30
C SER A 186 -25.08 -15.53 -2.36
N PRO A 187 -25.89 -15.49 -3.44
CA PRO A 187 -25.86 -14.41 -4.42
C PRO A 187 -26.28 -13.06 -3.82
N THR A 188 -25.90 -11.98 -4.48
CA THR A 188 -26.51 -10.64 -4.29
C THR A 188 -26.98 -10.10 -5.64
N THR A 189 -27.97 -9.21 -5.63
CA THR A 189 -28.45 -8.58 -6.87
C THR A 189 -27.36 -7.80 -7.61
N ALA A 190 -26.35 -7.32 -6.89
CA ALA A 190 -25.21 -6.61 -7.49
C ALA A 190 -24.22 -7.53 -8.23
N ASP A 191 -24.30 -8.86 -8.03
CA ASP A 191 -23.41 -9.81 -8.68
C ASP A 191 -23.62 -9.83 -10.21
N GLU A 192 -24.86 -9.61 -10.66
CA GLU A 192 -25.24 -9.51 -12.08
C GLU A 192 -24.68 -8.24 -12.76
N ASP A 193 -24.39 -7.20 -11.98
CA ASP A 193 -23.87 -5.92 -12.48
C ASP A 193 -22.33 -5.93 -12.65
N VAL A 194 -21.67 -7.03 -12.28
CA VAL A 194 -20.21 -7.16 -12.41
C VAL A 194 -19.85 -7.39 -13.88
N LEU A 195 -19.32 -6.36 -14.53
CA LEU A 195 -18.95 -6.42 -15.94
C LEU A 195 -17.55 -6.99 -16.16
N PRO A 196 -17.33 -7.75 -17.24
CA PRO A 196 -15.98 -8.13 -17.64
C PRO A 196 -15.18 -6.90 -18.05
N LEU A 197 -13.86 -6.96 -17.87
CA LEU A 197 -12.97 -5.99 -18.48
C LEU A 197 -13.18 -6.07 -19.99
N SER A 198 -13.76 -5.02 -20.59
CA SER A 198 -14.07 -5.01 -22.02
C SER A 198 -12.81 -5.37 -22.79
N ALA A 199 -12.82 -6.53 -23.47
CA ALA A 199 -11.82 -6.81 -24.47
C ALA A 199 -11.86 -5.63 -25.44
N SER A 200 -10.76 -4.88 -25.55
CA SER A 200 -10.64 -3.77 -26.48
C SER A 200 -11.22 -4.19 -27.82
N ALA A 201 -12.23 -3.47 -28.32
CA ALA A 201 -12.96 -3.76 -29.56
C ALA A 201 -12.09 -3.67 -30.85
N GLU A 202 -10.77 -3.75 -30.74
CA GLU A 202 -9.80 -3.73 -31.83
C GLU A 202 -8.82 -4.89 -31.69
N TYR A 203 -9.33 -6.11 -31.78
CA TYR A 203 -8.54 -7.24 -32.27
C TYR A 203 -9.40 -8.05 -33.26
N SER A 204 -10.05 -7.33 -34.18
CA SER A 204 -10.53 -7.93 -35.42
C SER A 204 -9.34 -8.08 -36.37
N SER A 205 -9.13 -9.31 -36.82
CA SER A 205 -8.29 -9.67 -37.95
C SER A 205 -8.48 -8.69 -39.13
N GLY A 206 -7.44 -7.92 -39.47
CA GLY A 206 -7.50 -6.97 -40.58
C GLY A 206 -6.13 -6.43 -40.96
N THR A 207 -5.76 -6.64 -42.22
CA THR A 207 -4.51 -6.27 -42.89
C THR A 207 -4.11 -4.79 -42.79
N LEU A 208 -2.78 -4.58 -42.82
CA LEU A 208 -2.08 -3.31 -43.06
C LEU A 208 -2.75 -2.45 -44.14
N ALA A 209 -3.23 -1.25 -43.78
CA ALA A 209 -2.94 0.02 -44.46
C ALA A 209 -3.78 1.18 -43.89
N ASP A 210 -3.05 2.21 -43.50
CA ASP A 210 -3.34 3.63 -43.75
C ASP A 210 -3.90 4.55 -42.63
N GLN A 211 -3.20 5.69 -42.56
CA GLN A 211 -3.45 6.99 -41.93
C GLN A 211 -3.43 7.13 -40.40
N ALA A 212 -2.47 7.98 -39.99
CA ALA A 212 -2.19 8.47 -38.66
C ALA A 212 -3.14 9.59 -38.22
N GLN A 213 -3.67 9.48 -36.99
CA GLN A 213 -4.01 10.60 -36.10
C GLN A 213 -4.10 10.10 -34.64
N PRO A 214 -3.80 10.95 -33.64
CA PRO A 214 -3.32 10.49 -32.32
C PRO A 214 -4.45 9.92 -31.45
N ALA A 215 -4.18 8.74 -30.88
CA ALA A 215 -5.02 8.06 -29.89
C ALA A 215 -5.04 8.84 -28.55
N ALA A 216 -5.83 9.90 -28.50
CA ALA A 216 -6.05 10.69 -27.31
C ALA A 216 -7.51 11.15 -27.23
N GLN A 217 -8.43 10.21 -26.97
CA GLN A 217 -9.67 10.48 -26.24
C GLN A 217 -10.42 9.18 -25.88
N GLN A 218 -10.65 9.02 -24.58
CA GLN A 218 -11.79 8.28 -23.98
C GLN A 218 -11.75 6.74 -23.98
N ARG A 219 -10.77 6.20 -23.24
CA ARG A 219 -11.01 5.01 -22.41
C ARG A 219 -11.81 5.44 -21.17
N THR A 220 -13.13 5.34 -21.23
CA THR A 220 -13.99 5.41 -20.04
C THR A 220 -15.18 4.49 -20.25
N MET A 221 -15.02 3.22 -19.84
CA MET A 221 -16.15 2.42 -19.40
C MET A 221 -16.21 2.56 -17.87
N SER A 222 -17.39 2.95 -17.41
CA SER A 222 -17.74 3.35 -16.05
C SER A 222 -17.07 2.49 -14.97
N THR A 223 -16.26 3.10 -14.10
CA THR A 223 -16.19 2.62 -12.72
C THR A 223 -17.59 2.83 -12.15
N ALA A 224 -18.36 1.76 -11.92
CA ALA A 224 -19.47 1.85 -10.98
C ALA A 224 -18.91 2.55 -9.73
N ALA A 225 -19.51 3.68 -9.36
CA ALA A 225 -18.92 4.67 -8.48
C ALA A 225 -18.42 4.02 -7.17
N ALA A 226 -17.11 3.77 -7.10
CA ALA A 226 -16.48 3.28 -5.88
C ALA A 226 -16.39 4.48 -4.91
N ALA A 227 -17.40 4.63 -4.06
CA ALA A 227 -17.35 5.52 -2.91
C ALA A 227 -16.52 4.87 -1.79
N ASN A 228 -15.23 4.64 -2.04
CA ASN A 228 -14.25 4.51 -0.97
C ASN A 228 -13.30 5.72 -1.04
N PRO A 229 -13.26 6.59 0.00
CA PRO A 229 -12.35 7.74 0.03
C PRO A 229 -10.85 7.35 -0.06
N ALA A 230 -10.50 6.06 0.09
CA ALA A 230 -9.15 5.54 -0.09
C ALA A 230 -8.75 5.23 -1.55
N THR A 231 -9.70 5.12 -2.48
CA THR A 231 -9.47 4.54 -3.82
C THR A 231 -9.94 5.48 -4.95
N PRO A 232 -9.23 6.60 -5.22
CA PRO A 232 -9.53 7.45 -6.37
C PRO A 232 -9.34 6.69 -7.70
N ALA A 233 -10.08 7.10 -8.73
CA ALA A 233 -9.90 6.59 -10.09
C ALA A 233 -8.43 6.70 -10.53
N LEU A 234 -7.84 5.57 -10.92
CA LEU A 234 -6.48 5.47 -11.45
C LEU A 234 -6.55 5.72 -12.95
N VAL A 235 -6.15 6.91 -13.40
CA VAL A 235 -6.10 7.24 -14.83
C VAL A 235 -5.18 6.24 -15.53
N GLY A 236 -5.72 5.52 -16.52
CA GLY A 236 -4.97 4.50 -17.28
C GLY A 236 -4.92 3.10 -16.66
N ALA A 237 -5.52 2.87 -15.48
CA ALA A 237 -5.70 1.51 -14.97
C ALA A 237 -6.85 0.78 -15.68
N PRO A 238 -6.75 -0.55 -15.89
CA PRO A 238 -7.88 -1.38 -16.26
C PRO A 238 -9.03 -1.25 -15.26
N SER A 239 -10.27 -1.37 -15.74
CA SER A 239 -11.43 -1.40 -14.84
C SER A 239 -11.39 -2.66 -13.97
N PHE A 240 -11.85 -2.52 -12.73
CA PHE A 240 -11.91 -3.61 -11.76
C PHE A 240 -13.14 -3.43 -10.87
N THR A 241 -13.57 -4.53 -10.27
CA THR A 241 -14.60 -4.58 -9.24
C THR A 241 -13.93 -4.34 -7.90
N SER A 242 -14.23 -3.21 -7.28
CA SER A 242 -13.70 -2.87 -5.95
C SER A 242 -14.21 -3.81 -4.87
N ARG A 243 -13.50 -3.89 -3.74
CA ARG A 243 -13.90 -4.65 -2.56
C ARG A 243 -15.34 -4.39 -2.10
N ALA A 244 -15.73 -3.12 -2.02
CA ALA A 244 -17.10 -2.74 -1.69
C ALA A 244 -18.13 -3.21 -2.74
N ALA A 245 -17.75 -3.22 -4.03
CA ALA A 245 -18.66 -3.59 -5.11
C ALA A 245 -18.92 -5.10 -5.20
N TRP A 246 -17.93 -5.95 -4.90
CA TRP A 246 -18.14 -7.40 -4.82
C TRP A 246 -18.61 -7.89 -3.43
N GLY A 247 -18.76 -6.99 -2.46
CA GLY A 247 -19.31 -7.30 -1.14
C GLY A 247 -18.29 -7.88 -0.16
N ALA A 248 -17.05 -7.37 -0.15
CA ALA A 248 -16.05 -7.75 0.84
C ALA A 248 -16.51 -7.40 2.26
N ASP A 249 -16.47 -8.38 3.17
CA ASP A 249 -16.64 -8.13 4.59
C ASP A 249 -15.30 -7.70 5.21
N GLU A 250 -15.10 -6.38 5.25
CA GLU A 250 -13.88 -5.75 5.78
C GLU A 250 -13.71 -5.94 7.29
N SER A 251 -14.72 -6.41 8.03
CA SER A 251 -14.61 -6.63 9.48
C SER A 251 -13.68 -7.79 9.85
N MET A 252 -13.45 -8.72 8.90
CA MET A 252 -12.57 -9.88 9.07
C MET A 252 -11.10 -9.57 8.69
N VAL A 253 -10.85 -8.42 8.06
CA VAL A 253 -9.54 -8.08 7.51
C VAL A 253 -8.67 -7.34 8.51
N ARG A 254 -7.38 -7.73 8.55
CA ARG A 254 -6.35 -7.13 9.39
C ARG A 254 -5.33 -6.36 8.54
N GLY A 255 -4.48 -5.57 9.21
CA GLY A 255 -3.52 -4.69 8.53
C GLY A 255 -2.51 -5.45 7.67
N THR A 256 -2.30 -4.99 6.43
CA THR A 256 -1.32 -5.55 5.49
C THR A 256 -0.07 -4.67 5.38
N SER A 257 1.07 -5.27 5.08
CA SER A 257 2.33 -4.55 4.81
C SER A 257 2.47 -4.18 3.34
N ALA A 258 3.33 -3.20 3.06
CA ALA A 258 3.70 -2.80 1.70
C ALA A 258 5.21 -2.96 1.50
N ALA A 259 5.60 -3.48 0.35
CA ALA A 259 6.98 -3.51 -0.10
C ALA A 259 7.39 -2.15 -0.68
N ASP A 260 8.68 -1.81 -0.55
CA ASP A 260 9.24 -0.59 -1.12
C ASP A 260 9.39 -0.66 -2.65
N GLU A 261 9.33 -1.86 -3.23
CA GLU A 261 9.56 -2.10 -4.65
C GLU A 261 8.70 -3.24 -5.18
N LEU A 262 8.16 -3.08 -6.40
CA LEU A 262 7.62 -4.20 -7.18
C LEU A 262 8.71 -4.82 -8.05
N LYS A 263 8.95 -6.11 -7.87
CA LYS A 263 9.90 -6.93 -8.63
C LYS A 263 9.24 -7.72 -9.74
N SER A 264 8.10 -8.36 -9.48
CA SER A 264 7.45 -9.25 -10.47
C SER A 264 5.94 -9.40 -10.22
N VAL A 265 5.22 -9.87 -11.23
CA VAL A 265 3.85 -10.36 -11.12
C VAL A 265 3.89 -11.89 -11.08
N VAL A 266 3.17 -12.50 -10.13
CA VAL A 266 3.06 -13.95 -9.99
C VAL A 266 1.66 -14.38 -10.41
N VAL A 267 1.59 -15.33 -11.34
CA VAL A 267 0.32 -15.83 -11.89
C VAL A 267 -0.06 -17.13 -11.21
N HIS A 268 -1.32 -17.18 -10.77
CA HIS A 268 -1.97 -18.28 -10.08
C HIS A 268 -3.22 -18.73 -10.80
N HIS A 269 -3.73 -19.89 -10.40
CA HIS A 269 -5.14 -20.24 -10.53
C HIS A 269 -5.73 -20.52 -9.14
N THR A 270 -7.06 -20.66 -9.03
CA THR A 270 -7.71 -21.04 -7.75
C THR A 270 -8.01 -22.54 -7.65
N ALA A 271 -7.74 -23.32 -8.71
CA ALA A 271 -7.97 -24.76 -8.78
C ALA A 271 -9.41 -25.27 -8.52
N GLY A 272 -10.40 -24.38 -8.36
CA GLY A 272 -11.82 -24.76 -8.30
C GLY A 272 -12.42 -25.11 -9.67
N THR A 273 -13.63 -25.69 -9.71
CA THR A 273 -14.29 -26.01 -10.98
C THR A 273 -14.44 -24.77 -11.87
N ASN A 274 -14.31 -25.00 -13.18
CA ASN A 274 -14.60 -23.99 -14.18
C ASN A 274 -16.10 -23.83 -14.41
N ASP A 275 -16.97 -24.61 -13.78
CA ASP A 275 -18.42 -24.48 -13.96
C ASP A 275 -19.02 -23.45 -12.99
N TYR A 276 -19.22 -22.24 -13.52
CA TYR A 276 -19.86 -21.12 -12.84
C TYR A 276 -20.28 -20.03 -13.84
N THR A 277 -21.35 -19.31 -13.52
CA THR A 277 -21.86 -18.17 -14.28
C THR A 277 -21.06 -16.90 -13.98
N SER A 278 -21.20 -15.85 -14.79
CA SER A 278 -20.55 -14.57 -14.52
C SER A 278 -21.00 -13.94 -13.19
N ALA A 279 -22.25 -14.16 -12.79
CA ALA A 279 -22.79 -13.68 -11.52
C ALA A 279 -22.18 -14.42 -10.31
N GLN A 280 -21.82 -15.69 -10.47
CA GLN A 280 -21.18 -16.46 -9.38
C GLN A 280 -19.72 -16.04 -9.12
N SER A 281 -19.08 -15.29 -10.02
CA SER A 281 -17.68 -14.86 -9.86
C SER A 281 -17.43 -14.12 -8.53
N ALA A 282 -18.34 -13.23 -8.12
CA ALA A 282 -18.18 -12.49 -6.86
C ALA A 282 -18.42 -13.37 -5.62
N GLN A 283 -19.27 -14.39 -5.73
CA GLN A 283 -19.50 -15.38 -4.67
C GLN A 283 -18.23 -16.19 -4.39
N ILE A 284 -17.52 -16.60 -5.45
CA ILE A 284 -16.22 -17.28 -5.32
C ILE A 284 -15.24 -16.39 -4.54
N VAL A 285 -15.11 -15.11 -4.91
CA VAL A 285 -14.19 -14.18 -4.24
C VAL A 285 -14.55 -13.98 -2.77
N ARG A 286 -15.84 -13.87 -2.41
CA ARG A 286 -16.30 -13.78 -1.01
C ARG A 286 -15.99 -15.04 -0.21
N GLY A 287 -16.20 -16.22 -0.80
CA GLY A 287 -15.87 -17.51 -0.20
C GLY A 287 -14.38 -17.66 0.08
N ILE A 288 -13.52 -17.33 -0.90
CA ILE A 288 -12.06 -17.31 -0.74
C ILE A 288 -11.65 -16.34 0.38
N LEU A 289 -12.15 -15.09 0.37
CA LEU A 289 -11.84 -14.12 1.43
C LEU A 289 -12.15 -14.70 2.81
N ARG A 290 -13.36 -15.25 2.99
CA ARG A 290 -13.79 -15.77 4.30
C ARG A 290 -12.95 -16.97 4.72
N TYR A 291 -12.68 -17.90 3.82
CA TYR A 291 -11.86 -19.07 4.12
C TYR A 291 -10.43 -18.68 4.51
N HIS A 292 -9.80 -17.78 3.75
CA HIS A 292 -8.43 -17.34 4.04
C HIS A 292 -8.36 -16.63 5.39
N THR A 293 -9.35 -15.80 5.74
CA THR A 293 -9.33 -14.97 6.96
C THR A 293 -9.81 -15.70 8.19
N VAL A 294 -10.91 -16.44 8.11
CA VAL A 294 -11.57 -17.10 9.23
C VAL A 294 -11.00 -18.47 9.50
N THR A 295 -10.70 -19.25 8.46
CA THR A 295 -10.21 -20.63 8.60
C THR A 295 -8.69 -20.68 8.64
N LEU A 296 -8.02 -20.14 7.61
CA LEU A 296 -6.55 -20.16 7.53
C LEU A 296 -5.89 -19.06 8.38
N GLY A 297 -6.69 -18.14 8.93
CA GLY A 297 -6.19 -17.09 9.83
C GLY A 297 -5.34 -16.03 9.13
N TRP A 298 -5.39 -15.88 7.80
CA TRP A 298 -4.64 -14.87 7.08
C TRP A 298 -5.19 -13.46 7.34
N ALA A 299 -4.38 -12.43 7.09
CA ALA A 299 -4.79 -11.05 7.31
C ALA A 299 -5.88 -10.57 6.32
N ASP A 300 -5.89 -11.12 5.11
CA ASP A 300 -6.83 -10.82 4.02
C ASP A 300 -6.73 -11.96 2.99
N ILE A 301 -7.50 -11.87 1.89
CA ILE A 301 -7.34 -12.74 0.72
C ILE A 301 -5.89 -12.74 0.21
N GLY A 302 -5.39 -13.92 -0.19
CA GLY A 302 -3.97 -14.13 -0.50
C GLY A 302 -3.47 -13.34 -1.71
N TYR A 303 -4.30 -13.28 -2.75
CA TYR A 303 -3.96 -12.68 -4.04
C TYR A 303 -4.24 -11.18 -4.05
N ASN A 304 -3.42 -10.40 -4.77
CA ASN A 304 -3.69 -8.98 -4.94
C ASN A 304 -4.89 -8.75 -5.89
N LEU A 305 -5.06 -9.60 -6.91
CA LEU A 305 -6.22 -9.58 -7.82
C LEU A 305 -6.70 -10.99 -8.15
N LEU A 306 -7.99 -11.09 -8.47
CA LEU A 306 -8.60 -12.28 -9.03
C LEU A 306 -9.26 -11.95 -10.37
N ILE A 307 -9.22 -12.89 -11.31
CA ILE A 307 -9.80 -12.77 -12.65
C ILE A 307 -10.72 -13.96 -12.90
N SER A 308 -11.99 -13.72 -13.19
CA SER A 308 -12.92 -14.78 -13.58
C SER A 308 -12.65 -15.29 -15.00
N LYS A 309 -13.09 -16.51 -15.32
CA LYS A 309 -13.04 -17.08 -16.68
C LYS A 309 -13.78 -16.19 -17.71
N HIS A 310 -14.72 -15.37 -17.23
CA HIS A 310 -15.49 -14.39 -18.01
C HIS A 310 -14.75 -13.06 -18.22
N GLY A 311 -13.58 -12.87 -17.62
CA GLY A 311 -12.78 -11.64 -17.73
C GLY A 311 -13.17 -10.55 -16.73
N GLN A 312 -13.97 -10.85 -15.71
CA GLN A 312 -14.26 -9.92 -14.60
C GLN A 312 -13.04 -9.86 -13.67
N VAL A 313 -12.64 -8.65 -13.28
CA VAL A 313 -11.46 -8.41 -12.43
C VAL A 313 -11.93 -7.97 -11.06
N PHE A 314 -11.37 -8.54 -10.00
CA PHE A 314 -11.71 -8.22 -8.62
C PHE A 314 -10.47 -7.74 -7.86
N GLU A 315 -10.62 -6.62 -7.14
CA GLU A 315 -9.63 -6.23 -6.14
C GLU A 315 -9.61 -7.28 -5.03
N GLY A 316 -8.51 -8.00 -4.90
CA GLY A 316 -8.26 -8.93 -3.81
C GLY A 316 -7.71 -8.18 -2.61
N ARG A 317 -6.43 -8.42 -2.28
CA ARG A 317 -5.78 -7.87 -1.08
C ARG A 317 -5.79 -6.34 -1.05
N SER A 318 -6.35 -5.78 0.03
CA SER A 318 -6.70 -4.37 0.16
C SER A 318 -5.54 -3.42 -0.13
N GLY A 319 -5.76 -2.47 -1.05
CA GLY A 319 -4.77 -1.43 -1.43
C GLY A 319 -3.69 -1.89 -2.42
N GLY A 320 -3.72 -3.15 -2.89
CA GLY A 320 -2.74 -3.71 -3.82
C GLY A 320 -2.70 -3.01 -5.18
N LEU A 321 -3.78 -2.35 -5.59
CA LEU A 321 -3.83 -1.63 -6.86
C LEU A 321 -2.93 -0.38 -6.86
N GLN A 322 -2.87 0.36 -5.75
CA GLN A 322 -2.16 1.63 -5.65
C GLN A 322 -0.78 1.49 -4.99
N ARG A 323 -0.55 0.40 -4.25
CA ARG A 323 0.68 0.17 -3.49
C ARG A 323 1.26 -1.20 -3.84
N ASN A 324 2.50 -1.46 -3.45
CA ASN A 324 3.07 -2.80 -3.56
C ASN A 324 2.70 -3.60 -2.31
N ILE A 325 1.39 -3.83 -2.09
CA ILE A 325 0.94 -4.60 -0.93
C ILE A 325 1.47 -6.02 -1.04
N VAL A 326 2.13 -6.46 0.03
CA VAL A 326 2.71 -7.80 0.11
C VAL A 326 1.56 -8.81 0.09
N GLY A 327 1.61 -9.72 -0.89
CA GLY A 327 0.65 -10.80 -1.04
C GLY A 327 0.84 -11.93 -0.04
N ALA A 328 -0.04 -12.92 -0.12
CA ALA A 328 0.02 -14.18 0.62
C ALA A 328 -0.28 -15.30 -0.36
N HIS A 329 0.60 -15.47 -1.34
CA HIS A 329 0.32 -16.34 -2.47
C HIS A 329 1.54 -17.08 -3.01
N ALA A 330 2.77 -16.67 -2.69
CA ALA A 330 3.99 -17.35 -3.11
C ALA A 330 5.04 -17.20 -2.01
N TYR A 331 5.13 -18.18 -1.13
CA TYR A 331 6.02 -18.11 0.03
C TYR A 331 7.47 -17.84 -0.37
N GLY A 332 8.17 -17.00 0.40
CA GLY A 332 9.53 -16.55 0.08
C GLY A 332 9.63 -15.49 -1.02
N PHE A 333 8.57 -15.30 -1.80
CA PHE A 333 8.53 -14.39 -2.94
C PHE A 333 7.40 -13.34 -2.86
N ASN A 334 6.62 -13.32 -1.77
CA ASN A 334 5.54 -12.34 -1.56
C ASN A 334 6.05 -10.88 -1.53
N THR A 335 7.17 -10.61 -0.86
CA THR A 335 7.71 -9.24 -0.73
C THR A 335 8.26 -8.73 -2.06
N GLY A 336 7.51 -7.82 -2.69
CA GLY A 336 7.80 -7.28 -4.02
C GLY A 336 7.17 -8.08 -5.16
N ALA A 337 6.33 -9.06 -4.87
CA ALA A 337 5.45 -9.65 -5.87
C ALA A 337 4.07 -8.97 -5.90
N PHE A 338 3.39 -9.11 -7.03
CA PHE A 338 1.97 -8.84 -7.17
C PHE A 338 1.27 -10.09 -7.71
N GLY A 339 0.45 -10.73 -6.89
CA GLY A 339 -0.22 -11.99 -7.22
C GLY A 339 -1.54 -11.76 -7.94
N ILE A 340 -1.72 -12.40 -9.09
CA ILE A 340 -2.97 -12.42 -9.84
C ILE A 340 -3.41 -13.87 -9.99
N SER A 341 -4.59 -14.21 -9.47
CA SER A 341 -5.17 -15.56 -9.61
C SER A 341 -6.29 -15.59 -10.64
N VAL A 342 -6.19 -16.49 -11.62
CA VAL A 342 -7.28 -16.75 -12.57
C VAL A 342 -8.19 -17.81 -11.96
N MET A 343 -9.44 -17.45 -11.68
CA MET A 343 -10.39 -18.34 -11.01
C MET A 343 -10.75 -19.53 -11.91
N GLY A 344 -10.59 -20.73 -11.37
CA GLY A 344 -10.82 -21.99 -12.06
C GLY A 344 -9.63 -22.95 -12.01
N ASP A 345 -9.81 -24.14 -12.57
CA ASP A 345 -8.78 -25.15 -12.76
C ASP A 345 -8.28 -25.12 -14.21
N TYR A 346 -6.97 -24.98 -14.35
CA TYR A 346 -6.29 -24.89 -15.65
C TYR A 346 -5.16 -25.91 -15.75
N SER A 347 -5.27 -27.00 -15.00
CA SER A 347 -4.33 -28.12 -15.01
C SER A 347 -4.22 -28.76 -16.39
N SER A 348 -5.32 -28.86 -17.13
CA SER A 348 -5.36 -29.47 -18.47
C SER A 348 -5.81 -28.52 -19.60
N SER A 349 -6.73 -27.60 -19.33
CA SER A 349 -7.26 -26.65 -20.31
C SER A 349 -6.74 -25.23 -20.09
N PRO A 350 -6.50 -24.43 -21.16
CA PRO A 350 -6.16 -23.02 -21.02
C PRO A 350 -7.37 -22.19 -20.59
N PRO A 351 -7.17 -21.02 -19.93
CA PRO A 351 -8.26 -20.11 -19.65
C PRO A 351 -8.93 -19.56 -20.91
N PRO A 352 -10.23 -19.20 -20.85
CA PRO A 352 -10.90 -18.53 -21.95
C PRO A 352 -10.23 -17.22 -22.35
N ARG A 353 -10.44 -16.80 -23.60
CA ARG A 353 -9.78 -15.60 -24.16
C ARG A 353 -10.04 -14.35 -23.32
N ALA A 354 -11.24 -14.18 -22.78
CA ALA A 354 -11.59 -13.04 -21.94
C ALA A 354 -10.69 -12.93 -20.70
N ALA A 355 -10.48 -14.03 -19.97
CA ALA A 355 -9.57 -14.07 -18.83
C ALA A 355 -8.11 -13.81 -19.24
N MET A 356 -7.66 -14.38 -20.37
CA MET A 356 -6.30 -14.18 -20.88
C MET A 356 -6.02 -12.71 -21.26
N VAL A 357 -6.97 -12.04 -21.91
CA VAL A 357 -6.86 -10.60 -22.23
C VAL A 357 -6.79 -9.78 -20.95
N ALA A 358 -7.65 -10.08 -19.97
CA ALA A 358 -7.65 -9.36 -18.71
C ALA A 358 -6.33 -9.52 -17.94
N LEU A 359 -5.80 -10.75 -17.89
CA LEU A 359 -4.52 -11.03 -17.27
C LEU A 359 -3.37 -10.28 -17.96
N ALA A 360 -3.33 -10.27 -19.30
CA ALA A 360 -2.33 -9.53 -20.07
C ALA A 360 -2.38 -8.02 -19.78
N GLN A 361 -3.59 -7.44 -19.77
CA GLN A 361 -3.81 -6.02 -19.47
C GLN A 361 -3.30 -5.65 -18.08
N LEU A 362 -3.62 -6.47 -17.08
CA LEU A 362 -3.26 -6.22 -15.68
C LEU A 362 -1.75 -6.40 -15.43
N VAL A 363 -1.12 -7.40 -16.03
CA VAL A 363 0.34 -7.59 -15.96
C VAL A 363 1.06 -6.38 -16.54
N GLY A 364 0.70 -5.97 -17.76
CA GLY A 364 1.32 -4.83 -18.43
C GLY A 364 1.11 -3.52 -17.66
N TRP A 365 -0.12 -3.27 -17.20
CA TRP A 365 -0.45 -2.10 -16.40
C TRP A 365 0.31 -2.06 -15.07
N LYS A 366 0.32 -3.16 -14.29
CA LYS A 366 0.92 -3.15 -12.95
C LYS A 366 2.42 -2.91 -13.03
N LEU A 367 3.09 -3.55 -13.99
CA LEU A 367 4.52 -3.32 -14.24
C LEU A 367 4.78 -1.85 -14.63
N LEU A 368 4.01 -1.28 -15.56
CA LEU A 368 4.16 0.12 -15.94
C LEU A 368 3.88 1.09 -14.78
N SER A 369 2.90 0.78 -13.92
CA SER A 369 2.52 1.61 -12.76
C SER A 369 3.66 1.79 -11.74
N THR A 370 4.69 0.95 -11.84
CA THR A 370 5.92 0.98 -11.03
C THR A 370 7.17 1.23 -11.89
N PHE A 371 6.98 1.79 -13.08
CA PHE A 371 8.01 2.15 -14.05
C PHE A 371 8.89 0.98 -14.51
N ARG A 372 8.35 -0.25 -14.49
CA ARG A 372 8.95 -1.38 -15.20
C ARG A 372 8.54 -1.33 -16.66
N THR A 373 9.52 -1.29 -17.55
CA THR A 373 9.30 -1.10 -19.00
C THR A 373 9.37 -2.40 -19.81
N SER A 374 9.61 -3.54 -19.16
CA SER A 374 9.72 -4.84 -19.83
C SER A 374 9.09 -5.93 -18.98
N VAL A 375 8.25 -6.76 -19.61
CA VAL A 375 7.63 -7.95 -18.99
C VAL A 375 8.59 -9.13 -18.91
N THR A 376 9.47 -9.28 -19.90
CA THR A 376 10.45 -10.38 -19.99
C THR A 376 11.77 -10.10 -19.27
N GLY A 377 12.02 -8.84 -18.88
CA GLY A 377 13.16 -8.49 -18.03
C GLY A 377 13.11 -9.26 -16.70
N THR A 378 14.25 -9.37 -16.02
CA THR A 378 14.37 -10.14 -14.78
C THR A 378 14.52 -9.25 -13.55
N SER A 379 14.29 -9.85 -12.38
CA SER A 379 14.47 -9.27 -11.05
C SER A 379 15.22 -10.24 -10.15
N SER A 380 16.05 -9.71 -9.25
CA SER A 380 16.81 -10.51 -8.29
C SER A 380 16.01 -10.77 -6.99
N TRP A 381 16.01 -12.02 -6.57
CA TRP A 381 15.31 -12.52 -5.40
C TRP A 381 16.29 -13.17 -4.44
N SER A 382 16.05 -13.01 -3.14
CA SER A 382 16.75 -13.76 -2.09
C SER A 382 15.82 -14.89 -1.67
N THR A 383 16.36 -16.09 -1.60
CA THR A 383 15.57 -17.30 -1.37
C THR A 383 15.59 -17.68 0.10
N VAL A 384 14.50 -18.27 0.55
CA VAL A 384 14.32 -18.82 1.90
C VAL A 384 14.24 -20.34 1.82
N GLU A 385 14.20 -21.01 2.97
CA GLU A 385 13.91 -22.46 3.06
C GLU A 385 12.55 -22.82 2.44
N ASN A 386 12.27 -24.11 2.27
CA ASN A 386 10.98 -24.61 1.74
C ASN A 386 10.53 -24.02 0.39
N THR A 387 11.46 -23.56 -0.44
CA THR A 387 11.20 -23.16 -1.84
C THR A 387 11.97 -24.07 -2.80
N LYS A 388 11.65 -24.01 -4.10
CA LYS A 388 12.40 -24.76 -5.14
C LYS A 388 13.86 -24.32 -5.30
N HIS A 389 14.24 -23.23 -4.64
CA HIS A 389 15.57 -22.63 -4.75
C HIS A 389 16.30 -22.77 -3.43
N SER A 390 17.57 -23.16 -3.46
CA SER A 390 18.37 -23.35 -2.25
C SER A 390 18.42 -22.09 -1.38
N THR A 391 18.22 -22.22 -0.08
CA THR A 391 18.17 -21.11 0.89
C THR A 391 19.40 -20.22 0.83
N GLY A 392 19.21 -18.91 0.96
CA GLY A 392 20.30 -17.92 1.01
C GLY A 392 20.97 -17.65 -0.34
N THR A 393 20.46 -18.24 -1.43
CA THR A 393 20.94 -17.96 -2.78
C THR A 393 20.23 -16.74 -3.38
N ARG A 394 20.83 -16.19 -4.44
CA ARG A 394 20.18 -15.17 -5.27
C ARG A 394 19.78 -15.78 -6.60
N VAL A 395 18.48 -15.70 -6.90
CA VAL A 395 17.92 -16.17 -8.16
C VAL A 395 17.41 -15.00 -9.00
N SER A 396 17.45 -15.17 -10.32
CA SER A 396 17.00 -14.18 -11.29
C SER A 396 15.75 -14.71 -11.96
N LEU A 397 14.60 -14.10 -11.68
CA LEU A 397 13.30 -14.53 -12.19
C LEU A 397 12.74 -13.48 -13.17
N PRO A 398 11.98 -13.89 -14.20
CA PRO A 398 11.28 -12.93 -15.06
C PRO A 398 10.35 -12.03 -14.25
N ARG A 399 10.03 -10.84 -14.75
CA ARG A 399 9.04 -9.94 -14.13
C ARG A 399 7.61 -10.46 -14.20
N MET A 400 7.38 -11.56 -14.90
CA MET A 400 6.15 -12.33 -14.87
C MET A 400 6.48 -13.83 -14.87
N PHE A 401 6.12 -14.51 -13.79
CA PHE A 401 6.33 -15.94 -13.58
C PHE A 401 5.11 -16.60 -12.91
N GLY A 402 5.06 -17.92 -12.85
CA GLY A 402 3.97 -18.70 -12.27
C GLY A 402 4.35 -19.24 -10.90
N HIS A 403 3.37 -19.55 -10.05
CA HIS A 403 3.64 -20.03 -8.69
C HIS A 403 4.63 -21.22 -8.66
N ARG A 404 4.44 -22.19 -9.55
CA ARG A 404 5.33 -23.34 -9.74
C ARG A 404 6.79 -23.01 -10.04
N ASP A 405 7.13 -21.80 -10.46
CA ASP A 405 8.52 -21.41 -10.74
C ASP A 405 9.32 -21.19 -9.44
N VAL A 406 8.63 -21.10 -8.29
CA VAL A 406 9.23 -20.78 -6.98
C VAL A 406 8.84 -21.75 -5.86
N ASN A 407 7.62 -22.28 -5.85
CA ASN A 407 7.10 -23.19 -4.81
C ASN A 407 6.77 -24.58 -5.38
N TYR A 408 6.62 -25.58 -4.50
CA TYR A 408 6.31 -26.97 -4.84
C TYR A 408 4.81 -27.19 -5.09
N THR A 409 4.32 -26.60 -6.17
CA THR A 409 2.89 -26.61 -6.53
C THR A 409 2.69 -26.90 -8.03
N ALA A 410 1.49 -27.38 -8.38
CA ALA A 410 1.01 -27.46 -9.76
C ALA A 410 0.46 -26.11 -10.27
N CYS A 411 0.13 -25.16 -9.39
CA CYS A 411 -0.37 -23.84 -9.76
C CYS A 411 0.61 -23.10 -10.71
N PRO A 412 0.15 -22.48 -11.82
CA PRO A 412 -1.24 -22.19 -12.18
C PRO A 412 -1.90 -23.21 -13.14
N GLY A 413 -1.46 -24.47 -13.12
CA GLY A 413 -1.91 -25.51 -14.06
C GLY A 413 -1.20 -25.46 -15.43
N ASP A 414 -1.06 -26.63 -16.09
CA ASP A 414 -0.27 -26.74 -17.32
C ASP A 414 -0.91 -25.98 -18.50
N GLY A 415 -2.24 -25.95 -18.56
CA GLY A 415 -2.99 -25.27 -19.60
C GLY A 415 -2.75 -23.76 -19.62
N LEU A 416 -2.71 -23.11 -18.45
CA LEU A 416 -2.37 -21.69 -18.32
C LEU A 416 -0.85 -21.47 -18.47
N TYR A 417 -0.02 -22.28 -17.81
CA TYR A 417 1.44 -22.13 -17.86
C TYR A 417 1.99 -22.23 -19.30
N ALA A 418 1.45 -23.13 -20.13
CA ALA A 418 1.82 -23.27 -21.54
C ALA A 418 1.55 -21.99 -22.38
N ARG A 419 0.71 -21.06 -21.90
CA ARG A 419 0.40 -19.79 -22.57
C ARG A 419 1.32 -18.64 -22.17
N PHE A 420 2.24 -18.82 -21.23
CA PHE A 420 3.07 -17.73 -20.70
C PHE A 420 3.90 -17.01 -21.76
N GLY A 421 4.38 -17.70 -22.78
CA GLY A 421 5.09 -17.06 -23.90
C GLY A 421 4.23 -16.03 -24.63
N ALA A 422 3.02 -16.42 -25.03
CA ALA A 422 2.06 -15.52 -25.69
C ALA A 422 1.59 -14.41 -24.74
N LEU A 423 1.29 -14.76 -23.49
CA LEU A 423 0.82 -13.84 -22.47
C LEU A 423 1.84 -12.71 -22.18
N ARG A 424 3.13 -13.02 -22.10
CA ARG A 424 4.18 -11.99 -21.95
C ARG A 424 4.23 -11.04 -23.14
N GLY A 425 4.03 -11.53 -24.36
CA GLY A 425 3.97 -10.70 -25.58
C GLY A 425 2.77 -9.77 -25.58
N GLU A 426 1.58 -10.27 -25.26
CA GLU A 426 0.36 -9.46 -25.15
C GLU A 426 0.47 -8.42 -24.03
N ALA A 427 0.97 -8.82 -22.85
CA ALA A 427 1.20 -7.92 -21.74
C ALA A 427 2.21 -6.80 -22.07
N GLN A 428 3.26 -7.10 -22.84
CA GLN A 428 4.21 -6.10 -23.32
C GLN A 428 3.51 -5.09 -24.25
N GLY A 429 2.61 -5.54 -25.13
CA GLY A 429 1.81 -4.64 -25.97
C GLY A 429 0.96 -3.66 -25.17
N PHE A 430 0.32 -4.13 -24.09
CA PHE A 430 -0.43 -3.26 -23.18
C PHE A 430 0.47 -2.29 -22.40
N LEU A 431 1.65 -2.74 -21.98
CA LEU A 431 2.66 -1.91 -21.34
C LEU A 431 3.10 -0.78 -22.29
N ASP A 432 3.42 -1.11 -23.53
CA ASP A 432 3.92 -0.15 -24.52
C ASP A 432 2.87 0.90 -24.92
N GLY A 433 1.57 0.57 -24.79
CA GLY A 433 0.43 1.45 -25.03
C GLY A 433 -0.18 2.10 -23.77
N GLY A 434 0.49 1.98 -22.62
CA GLY A 434 0.03 2.55 -21.35
C GLY A 434 0.34 4.05 -21.20
N TRP A 435 -0.01 4.61 -20.04
CA TRP A 435 0.15 6.03 -19.71
C TRP A 435 1.62 6.37 -19.38
N LYS A 436 2.26 7.27 -20.14
CA LYS A 436 3.73 7.46 -20.15
C LYS A 436 4.21 8.77 -19.53
N GLU A 437 3.33 9.70 -19.23
CA GLU A 437 3.70 11.04 -18.80
C GLU A 437 4.44 11.01 -17.46
N HIS A 438 3.97 10.19 -16.52
CA HIS A 438 4.67 9.97 -15.25
C HIS A 438 5.98 9.19 -15.43
N LEU A 439 6.05 8.25 -16.39
CA LEU A 439 7.26 7.51 -16.71
C LEU A 439 8.33 8.45 -17.28
N TRP A 440 7.98 9.30 -18.24
CA TRP A 440 8.90 10.28 -18.82
C TRP A 440 9.38 11.29 -17.79
N ALA A 441 8.51 11.74 -16.89
CA ALA A 441 8.91 12.61 -15.78
C ALA A 441 9.88 11.91 -14.81
N PHE A 442 9.67 10.62 -14.55
CA PHE A 442 10.57 9.80 -13.76
C PHE A 442 11.93 9.62 -14.45
N GLU A 443 11.96 9.23 -15.72
CA GLU A 443 13.18 9.06 -16.51
C GLU A 443 13.95 10.38 -16.66
N GLY A 444 13.25 11.47 -16.97
CA GLY A 444 13.84 12.81 -17.11
C GLY A 444 14.45 13.35 -15.82
N ALA A 445 14.00 12.86 -14.66
CA ALA A 445 14.58 13.18 -13.35
C ALA A 445 15.72 12.23 -12.93
N GLY A 446 16.16 11.31 -13.79
CA GLY A 446 17.24 10.36 -13.52
C GLY A 446 16.78 8.96 -13.10
N GLY A 447 15.48 8.66 -13.21
CA GLY A 447 14.91 7.33 -12.98
C GLY A 447 15.16 6.77 -11.59
N ALA A 448 15.28 5.44 -11.49
CA ALA A 448 15.37 4.74 -10.20
C ALA A 448 16.62 5.11 -9.41
N ALA A 449 17.71 5.47 -10.09
CA ALA A 449 18.94 5.89 -9.43
C ALA A 449 18.78 7.21 -8.66
N ALA A 450 17.92 8.11 -9.14
CA ALA A 450 17.69 9.42 -8.53
C ALA A 450 16.47 9.43 -7.59
N LEU A 451 15.38 8.79 -7.99
CA LEU A 451 14.10 8.87 -7.29
C LEU A 451 13.76 7.62 -6.47
N GLY A 452 14.52 6.54 -6.64
CA GLY A 452 14.25 5.25 -5.99
C GLY A 452 13.09 4.51 -6.65
N THR A 453 12.38 3.72 -5.84
CA THR A 453 11.35 2.79 -6.27
C THR A 453 9.96 3.32 -5.93
N VAL A 454 8.97 2.99 -6.74
CA VAL A 454 7.58 3.39 -6.51
C VAL A 454 7.03 2.67 -5.29
N VAL A 455 6.63 3.43 -4.26
CA VAL A 455 5.91 2.93 -3.07
C VAL A 455 4.39 3.07 -3.21
N ARG A 456 3.95 4.10 -3.93
CA ARG A 456 2.55 4.30 -4.31
C ARG A 456 2.46 4.76 -5.75
N SER A 457 1.80 3.97 -6.59
CA SER A 457 1.58 4.26 -8.00
C SER A 457 0.74 5.52 -8.19
N ALA A 458 0.68 5.99 -9.43
CA ALA A 458 0.09 7.27 -9.78
C ALA A 458 -1.40 7.34 -9.36
N HIS A 459 -1.74 8.23 -8.42
CA HIS A 459 -3.09 8.38 -7.87
C HIS A 459 -3.48 9.85 -7.75
N ARG A 460 -4.78 10.16 -7.85
CA ARG A 460 -5.27 11.52 -7.64
C ARG A 460 -5.26 11.85 -6.14
N THR A 461 -4.66 12.98 -5.76
CA THR A 461 -4.68 13.50 -4.39
C THR A 461 -4.67 15.02 -4.39
N GLY A 462 -5.76 15.61 -3.88
CA GLY A 462 -6.04 17.02 -4.04
C GLY A 462 -6.08 17.40 -5.53
N LYS A 463 -5.30 18.40 -5.91
CA LYS A 463 -5.17 18.87 -7.30
C LYS A 463 -4.15 18.09 -8.14
N TYR A 464 -3.40 17.16 -7.54
CA TYR A 464 -2.32 16.44 -8.22
C TYR A 464 -2.75 15.04 -8.64
N THR A 465 -2.18 14.56 -9.74
CA THR A 465 -1.88 13.13 -9.89
C THR A 465 -0.45 12.90 -9.41
N ALA A 466 -0.24 11.95 -8.49
CA ALA A 466 1.03 11.78 -7.80
C ALA A 466 1.51 10.32 -7.81
N THR A 467 2.78 10.08 -8.16
CA THR A 467 3.49 8.83 -7.86
C THR A 467 4.47 9.10 -6.72
N GLN A 468 4.38 8.34 -5.64
CA GLN A 468 5.31 8.45 -4.50
C GLN A 468 6.41 7.41 -4.64
N LEU A 469 7.65 7.83 -4.43
CA LEU A 469 8.83 6.99 -4.49
C LEU A 469 9.64 7.06 -3.19
N THR A 470 10.49 6.07 -2.95
CA THR A 470 11.32 5.98 -1.74
C THR A 470 12.27 7.18 -1.58
N ALA A 471 12.73 7.77 -2.67
CA ALA A 471 13.62 8.94 -2.68
C ALA A 471 13.11 10.06 -3.62
N GLY A 472 11.82 10.07 -3.98
CA GLY A 472 11.31 11.07 -4.90
C GLY A 472 9.79 11.13 -5.04
N LEU A 473 9.34 12.06 -5.87
CA LEU A 473 7.94 12.30 -6.22
C LEU A 473 7.81 12.55 -7.71
N VAL A 474 6.76 12.03 -8.33
CA VAL A 474 6.32 12.50 -9.66
C VAL A 474 4.94 13.14 -9.48
N LEU A 475 4.80 14.41 -9.84
CA LEU A 475 3.58 15.19 -9.65
C LEU A 475 3.09 15.80 -10.97
N GLN A 476 1.78 15.81 -11.17
CA GLN A 476 1.11 16.46 -12.30
C GLN A 476 -0.09 17.28 -11.82
N GLU A 477 -0.17 18.56 -12.21
CA GLU A 477 -1.28 19.47 -11.90
C GLU A 477 -1.87 20.03 -13.21
N GLY A 478 -2.77 19.28 -13.86
CA GLY A 478 -3.47 19.73 -15.08
C GLY A 478 -2.60 19.96 -16.33
N GLY A 479 -1.27 19.79 -16.25
CA GLY A 479 -0.30 19.96 -17.32
C GLY A 479 0.68 18.77 -17.41
N PRO A 480 1.95 18.95 -17.80
CA PRO A 480 2.94 17.87 -17.79
C PRO A 480 3.29 17.43 -16.36
N ALA A 481 3.73 16.17 -16.22
CA ALA A 481 4.23 15.63 -14.98
C ALA A 481 5.71 16.01 -14.77
N TYR A 482 6.15 16.15 -13.52
CA TYR A 482 7.52 16.46 -13.15
C TYR A 482 8.02 15.56 -12.01
N GLY A 483 9.26 15.08 -12.14
CA GLY A 483 9.96 14.33 -11.11
C GLY A 483 10.77 15.23 -10.17
N TYR A 484 10.72 14.96 -8.87
CA TYR A 484 11.41 15.69 -7.82
C TYR A 484 12.18 14.72 -6.92
N ALA A 485 13.50 14.88 -6.83
CA ALA A 485 14.30 14.15 -5.86
C ALA A 485 14.03 14.68 -4.45
N THR A 486 13.56 13.81 -3.56
CA THR A 486 13.22 14.18 -2.19
C THR A 486 13.26 12.96 -1.27
N PRO A 487 13.98 13.03 -0.13
CA PRO A 487 13.95 11.96 0.85
C PRO A 487 12.60 11.79 1.56
N PHE A 488 11.64 12.68 1.29
CA PHE A 488 10.32 12.69 1.88
C PHE A 488 9.25 12.05 0.99
N GLY A 489 9.64 11.55 -0.19
CA GLY A 489 8.72 11.09 -1.23
C GLY A 489 7.69 10.08 -0.74
N ALA A 490 8.14 9.07 0.01
CA ALA A 490 7.28 8.03 0.58
C ALA A 490 6.28 8.52 1.65
N ARG A 491 6.47 9.74 2.19
CA ARG A 491 5.63 10.34 3.25
C ARG A 491 4.90 11.61 2.79
N TRP A 492 5.04 11.98 1.52
CA TRP A 492 4.44 13.20 0.99
C TRP A 492 2.91 13.15 1.04
N GLY A 493 2.29 14.30 1.30
CA GLY A 493 0.86 14.51 1.17
C GLY A 493 0.57 15.75 0.31
N SER A 494 -0.55 15.74 -0.41
CA SER A 494 -0.95 16.86 -1.30
C SER A 494 -1.01 18.23 -0.60
N ALA A 495 -1.27 18.22 0.71
CA ALA A 495 -1.29 19.42 1.54
C ALA A 495 0.09 20.11 1.65
N TRP A 496 1.18 19.43 1.30
CA TRP A 496 2.53 19.99 1.33
C TRP A 496 2.79 20.85 0.07
N GLY A 497 2.13 20.54 -1.05
CA GLY A 497 2.46 21.08 -2.37
C GLY A 497 3.69 20.40 -2.97
N ARG A 498 4.24 20.93 -4.07
CA ARG A 498 5.50 20.40 -4.66
C ARG A 498 6.73 20.91 -3.91
N PRO A 499 7.88 20.19 -3.95
CA PRO A 499 9.15 20.74 -3.48
C PRO A 499 9.51 22.03 -4.21
N THR A 500 9.99 23.04 -3.48
CA THR A 500 10.41 24.33 -4.07
C THR A 500 11.92 24.46 -4.19
N ARG A 501 12.70 23.66 -3.44
CA ARG A 501 14.16 23.57 -3.51
C ARG A 501 14.65 22.15 -3.26
N SER A 502 15.91 21.90 -3.59
CA SER A 502 16.62 20.68 -3.20
C SER A 502 16.76 20.57 -1.68
N VAL A 503 16.88 19.34 -1.19
CA VAL A 503 17.14 19.06 0.22
C VAL A 503 18.46 19.71 0.68
N SER A 504 18.46 20.27 1.89
CA SER A 504 19.65 20.76 2.59
C SER A 504 19.92 19.95 3.85
N GLN A 505 21.19 19.91 4.27
CA GLN A 505 21.62 19.31 5.53
C GLN A 505 21.79 20.40 6.59
N ASP A 506 21.25 20.19 7.78
CA ASP A 506 21.42 21.05 8.95
C ASP A 506 21.70 20.22 10.20
N GLY A 507 22.99 20.11 10.57
CA GLY A 507 23.43 19.16 11.59
C GLY A 507 23.08 17.74 11.14
N ASP A 508 22.34 16.99 11.96
CA ASP A 508 21.85 15.65 11.61
C ASP A 508 20.51 15.66 10.85
N ARG A 509 19.94 16.84 10.61
CA ARG A 509 18.63 17.00 9.98
C ARG A 509 18.76 17.14 8.47
N ARG A 510 17.90 16.46 7.72
CA ARG A 510 17.65 16.79 6.30
C ARG A 510 16.40 17.65 6.21
N ILE A 511 16.45 18.77 5.51
CA ILE A 511 15.36 19.74 5.44
C ILE A 511 15.01 20.01 3.98
N GLN A 512 13.73 20.10 3.65
CA GLN A 512 13.29 20.50 2.32
C GLN A 512 12.03 21.37 2.38
N PRO A 513 12.05 22.57 1.77
CA PRO A 513 10.85 23.38 1.64
C PRO A 513 9.94 22.85 0.51
N PHE A 514 8.66 22.97 0.76
CA PHE A 514 7.55 22.73 -0.15
C PHE A 514 6.67 23.99 -0.19
N GLU A 515 5.78 24.09 -1.18
CA GLU A 515 4.94 25.28 -1.39
C GLU A 515 4.17 25.72 -0.13
N ASN A 516 3.74 24.77 0.72
CA ASN A 516 2.89 25.05 1.88
C ASN A 516 3.59 24.84 3.23
N GLY A 517 4.91 24.66 3.25
CA GLY A 517 5.66 24.40 4.50
C GLY A 517 6.97 23.67 4.28
N THR A 518 7.62 23.28 5.36
CA THR A 518 8.96 22.66 5.31
C THR A 518 8.93 21.31 6.01
N ALA A 519 9.51 20.31 5.36
CA ALA A 519 9.71 18.98 5.94
C ALA A 519 11.12 18.86 6.51
N ALA A 520 11.24 18.19 7.64
CA ALA A 520 12.50 17.83 8.26
C ALA A 520 12.51 16.32 8.58
N LEU A 521 13.61 15.65 8.24
CA LEU A 521 13.89 14.29 8.69
C LEU A 521 14.93 14.38 9.79
N GLU A 522 14.53 14.03 11.00
CA GLU A 522 15.34 14.14 12.20
C GLU A 522 15.12 12.88 13.04
N LYS A 523 16.19 12.20 13.48
CA LYS A 523 16.09 10.97 14.28
C LYS A 523 15.19 9.88 13.64
N GLY A 524 15.19 9.78 12.31
CA GLY A 524 14.37 8.83 11.56
C GLY A 524 12.90 9.22 11.40
N ALA A 525 12.44 10.31 12.01
CA ALA A 525 11.07 10.78 11.92
C ALA A 525 10.95 11.95 10.93
N VAL A 526 9.94 11.89 10.07
CA VAL A 526 9.60 13.00 9.17
C VAL A 526 8.58 13.90 9.87
N ARG A 527 8.90 15.19 9.95
CA ARG A 527 8.03 16.25 10.47
C ARG A 527 7.75 17.25 9.35
N PHE A 528 6.49 17.60 9.12
CA PHE A 528 6.10 18.67 8.21
C PHE A 528 5.49 19.83 8.96
N VAL A 529 5.97 21.04 8.69
CA VAL A 529 5.64 22.24 9.45
C VAL A 529 5.12 23.31 8.51
N ARG A 530 3.94 23.86 8.82
CA ARG A 530 3.34 24.97 8.05
C ARG A 530 3.73 26.32 8.66
N PRO A 531 3.73 27.41 7.86
CA PRO A 531 3.99 28.74 8.39
C PRO A 531 2.89 29.19 9.37
N SER A 532 3.27 29.56 10.59
CA SER A 532 2.39 30.24 11.56
C SER A 532 2.40 31.77 11.43
N PHE A 533 3.30 32.29 10.59
CA PHE A 533 3.51 33.72 10.35
C PHE A 533 3.49 34.01 8.84
N SER A 534 2.77 35.06 8.44
CA SER A 534 2.58 35.42 7.03
C SER A 534 3.86 35.95 6.36
N ASP A 535 4.83 36.40 7.14
CA ASP A 535 6.12 36.95 6.68
C ASP A 535 7.29 35.97 6.85
N VAL A 536 7.01 34.69 7.13
CA VAL A 536 8.02 33.63 7.28
C VAL A 536 7.79 32.58 6.20
N ALA A 537 8.45 32.78 5.05
CA ALA A 537 8.39 31.85 3.93
C ALA A 537 9.01 30.48 4.28
N PRO A 538 8.44 29.34 3.79
CA PRO A 538 8.98 28.00 4.00
C PRO A 538 10.48 27.85 3.69
N GLU A 539 10.99 28.57 2.70
CA GLU A 539 12.39 28.51 2.25
C GLU A 539 13.37 29.23 3.19
N ARG A 540 12.91 29.94 4.23
CA ARG A 540 13.80 30.66 5.15
C ARG A 540 14.68 29.66 5.91
N VAL A 541 15.96 30.00 6.05
CA VAL A 541 16.98 29.18 6.73
C VAL A 541 16.55 28.75 8.13
N PHE A 542 16.00 29.67 8.93
CA PHE A 542 15.53 29.41 10.29
C PHE A 542 14.00 29.23 10.37
N PHE A 543 13.37 28.77 9.30
CA PHE A 543 11.92 28.55 9.27
C PHE A 543 11.49 27.65 10.43
N LEU A 544 12.11 26.48 10.58
CA LEU A 544 11.74 25.49 11.60
C LEU A 544 11.90 26.07 13.00
N GLU A 545 13.01 26.74 13.29
CA GLU A 545 13.29 27.33 14.60
C GLU A 545 12.26 28.40 15.00
N ILE A 546 11.82 29.22 14.03
CA ILE A 546 10.77 30.21 14.27
C ILE A 546 9.43 29.51 14.58
N GLN A 547 9.08 28.46 13.84
CA GLN A 547 7.86 27.70 14.10
C GLN A 547 7.93 26.97 15.45
N ASP A 548 9.09 26.45 15.82
CA ASP A 548 9.31 25.73 17.07
C ASP A 548 9.21 26.69 18.27
N LEU A 549 9.71 27.92 18.15
CA LEU A 549 9.50 28.95 19.19
C LEU A 549 8.03 29.32 19.37
N PHE A 550 7.27 29.37 18.27
CA PHE A 550 5.84 29.65 18.33
C PHE A 550 5.08 28.49 18.97
N ALA A 551 5.40 27.25 18.58
CA ALA A 551 4.79 26.06 19.15
C ALA A 551 5.07 25.91 20.66
N ALA A 552 6.25 26.34 21.12
CA ALA A 552 6.61 26.40 22.53
C ALA A 552 5.99 27.58 23.31
N GLY A 553 5.22 28.46 22.65
CA GLY A 553 4.62 29.63 23.30
C GLY A 553 5.61 30.73 23.70
N ILE A 554 6.83 30.69 23.19
CA ILE A 554 7.89 31.65 23.53
C ILE A 554 7.69 32.96 22.74
N THR A 555 7.19 32.87 21.52
CA THR A 555 6.81 34.02 20.69
C THR A 555 5.36 33.93 20.25
N GLU A 556 4.68 35.06 20.23
CA GLU A 556 3.34 35.20 19.65
C GLU A 556 3.36 35.99 18.33
N GLY A 557 4.50 36.65 18.04
CA GLY A 557 4.62 37.61 16.94
C GLY A 557 3.74 38.84 17.12
N TRP A 558 3.39 39.48 16.02
CA TRP A 558 2.50 40.65 15.97
C TRP A 558 1.26 40.34 15.15
N GLY A 559 0.10 40.79 15.63
CA GLY A 559 -1.19 40.52 14.99
C GLY A 559 -1.78 39.17 15.42
N SER A 560 -2.79 38.69 14.69
CA SER A 560 -3.49 37.45 15.02
C SER A 560 -3.98 36.74 13.75
N GLY A 561 -4.29 35.44 13.87
CA GLY A 561 -4.76 34.65 12.73
C GLY A 561 -3.78 34.67 11.56
N SER A 562 -4.31 34.81 10.34
CA SER A 562 -3.54 34.79 9.09
C SER A 562 -2.69 36.04 8.82
N SER A 563 -2.86 37.13 9.58
CA SER A 563 -2.06 38.36 9.46
C SER A 563 -0.89 38.41 10.45
N ARG A 564 -0.69 37.34 11.24
CA ARG A 564 0.36 37.29 12.25
C ARG A 564 1.74 37.34 11.58
N THR A 565 2.62 38.20 12.08
CA THR A 565 3.99 38.40 11.57
C THR A 565 5.03 38.09 12.64
N PHE A 566 6.19 37.57 12.25
CA PHE A 566 7.34 37.32 13.13
C PHE A 566 8.42 38.39 13.00
N ARG A 567 8.48 39.11 11.88
CA ARG A 567 9.47 40.13 11.52
C ARG A 567 10.90 39.58 11.59
N PRO A 568 11.23 38.54 10.81
CA PRO A 568 12.47 37.77 10.97
C PRO A 568 13.75 38.59 10.75
N ASP A 569 13.71 39.59 9.87
CA ASP A 569 14.88 40.43 9.53
C ASP A 569 15.03 41.66 10.43
N SER A 570 14.09 41.91 11.35
CA SER A 570 14.24 42.98 12.33
C SER A 570 15.31 42.61 13.35
N GLU A 571 16.08 43.61 13.78
CA GLU A 571 17.04 43.46 14.86
C GLU A 571 16.32 43.06 16.16
N ASN A 572 16.91 42.12 16.90
CA ASN A 572 16.40 41.72 18.18
C ASN A 572 16.83 42.74 19.24
N LEU A 573 15.87 43.29 19.98
CA LEU A 573 16.14 44.22 21.06
C LEU A 573 16.59 43.48 22.33
N ARG A 574 17.34 44.18 23.19
CA ARG A 574 17.85 43.62 24.45
C ARG A 574 16.74 43.18 25.39
N ASP A 575 15.67 43.95 25.51
CA ASP A 575 14.49 43.59 26.30
C ASP A 575 13.81 42.32 25.77
N ALA A 576 13.62 42.23 24.46
CA ALA A 576 13.01 41.09 23.80
C ALA A 576 13.81 39.82 24.09
N MET A 577 15.15 39.86 23.98
CA MET A 577 16.01 38.72 24.32
C MET A 577 15.76 38.18 25.73
N ILE A 578 15.56 39.07 26.71
CA ILE A 578 15.25 38.68 28.09
C ILE A 578 13.86 38.05 28.19
N VAL A 579 12.86 38.58 27.47
CA VAL A 579 11.52 37.99 27.43
C VAL A 579 11.54 36.58 26.82
N PHE A 580 12.30 36.37 25.74
CA PHE A 580 12.50 35.04 25.15
C PHE A 580 13.07 34.06 26.18
N LEU A 581 14.10 34.46 26.92
CA LEU A 581 14.71 33.63 27.97
C LEU A 581 13.77 33.35 29.13
N HIS A 582 13.07 34.37 29.63
CA HIS A 582 12.10 34.22 30.72
C HIS A 582 11.03 33.20 30.36
N ARG A 583 10.46 33.28 29.15
CA ARG A 583 9.46 32.33 28.66
C ARG A 583 10.05 30.93 28.45
N ALA A 584 11.22 30.82 27.83
CA ALA A 584 11.91 29.54 27.65
C ALA A 584 12.28 28.86 28.98
N MET A 585 12.39 29.63 30.07
CA MET A 585 12.59 29.12 31.43
C MET A 585 11.28 28.80 32.18
N GLY A 586 10.14 28.75 31.49
CA GLY A 586 8.85 28.43 32.08
C GLY A 586 8.14 29.63 32.72
N ALA A 587 8.53 30.84 32.34
CA ALA A 587 7.99 32.10 32.84
C ALA A 587 7.89 32.17 34.38
N PRO A 588 9.01 31.97 35.11
CA PRO A 588 9.01 31.87 36.56
C PRO A 588 8.31 33.05 37.24
N ALA A 589 7.57 32.75 38.31
CA ALA A 589 6.91 33.75 39.12
C ALA A 589 7.97 34.66 39.77
N TYR A 590 7.83 35.96 39.59
CA TYR A 590 8.77 36.95 40.09
C TYR A 590 8.03 38.24 40.45
N THR A 591 8.39 38.83 41.58
CA THR A 591 7.86 40.13 42.02
C THR A 591 8.97 41.16 41.90
N PRO A 592 8.88 42.13 40.95
CA PRO A 592 9.92 43.12 40.77
C PRO A 592 9.95 44.11 41.94
N PRO A 593 11.14 44.69 42.25
CA PRO A 593 11.27 45.70 43.29
C PRO A 593 10.47 46.96 42.94
N ARG A 594 10.13 47.78 43.95
CA ARG A 594 9.49 49.08 43.71
C ARG A 594 10.42 50.09 43.04
N THR A 595 11.72 49.93 43.26
CA THR A 595 12.76 50.79 42.69
C THR A 595 13.59 49.95 41.73
N SER A 596 13.72 50.42 40.49
CA SER A 596 14.47 49.72 39.45
C SER A 596 15.95 49.59 39.81
N PRO A 597 16.57 48.40 39.61
CA PRO A 597 18.02 48.26 39.66
C PRO A 597 18.72 48.94 38.47
N PHE A 598 17.97 49.33 37.44
CA PHE A 598 18.45 50.03 36.25
C PHE A 598 17.82 51.42 36.14
N ARG A 599 18.66 52.45 36.06
CA ARG A 599 18.24 53.84 35.95
C ARG A 599 17.36 54.12 34.74
N ASP A 600 17.55 53.39 33.65
CA ASP A 600 16.88 53.59 32.35
C ASP A 600 15.72 52.60 32.10
N VAL A 601 15.29 51.86 33.13
CA VAL A 601 14.12 50.98 33.05
C VAL A 601 13.09 51.45 34.06
N ASP A 602 12.05 52.12 33.57
CA ASP A 602 10.94 52.62 34.38
C ASP A 602 10.06 51.45 34.91
N PRO A 603 9.56 51.47 36.16
CA PRO A 603 8.67 50.43 36.68
C PRO A 603 7.37 50.21 35.87
N SER A 604 6.95 51.18 35.05
CA SER A 604 5.82 51.05 34.11
C SER A 604 6.18 50.44 32.76
N PHE A 605 7.46 50.16 32.50
CA PHE A 605 7.91 49.53 31.27
C PHE A 605 7.32 48.12 31.13
N VAL A 606 6.85 47.77 29.93
CA VAL A 606 6.07 46.54 29.69
C VAL A 606 6.82 45.26 30.09
N PHE A 607 8.15 45.24 29.98
CA PHE A 607 9.01 44.11 30.36
C PHE A 607 9.84 44.37 31.63
N TYR A 608 9.40 45.31 32.48
CA TYR A 608 10.09 45.66 33.72
C TYR A 608 10.33 44.45 34.61
N LYS A 609 9.31 43.59 34.74
CA LYS A 609 9.35 42.37 35.55
C LYS A 609 10.45 41.42 35.07
N GLU A 610 10.46 41.12 33.77
CA GLU A 610 11.38 40.16 33.15
C GLU A 610 12.81 40.66 33.20
N ILE A 611 13.04 41.97 33.00
CA ILE A 611 14.37 42.58 33.11
C ILE A 611 14.90 42.51 34.56
N CYS A 612 14.06 42.82 35.55
CA CYS A 612 14.45 42.73 36.96
C CYS A 612 14.72 41.28 37.39
N TRP A 613 13.91 40.33 36.92
CA TRP A 613 14.12 38.91 37.12
C TRP A 613 15.47 38.46 36.56
N ALA A 614 15.77 38.81 35.30
CA ALA A 614 17.05 38.44 34.70
C ALA A 614 18.24 39.04 35.44
N TYR A 615 18.09 40.21 36.07
CA TYR A 615 19.11 40.77 36.95
C TYR A 615 19.25 39.98 38.26
N SER A 616 18.15 39.58 38.90
CA SER A 616 18.23 38.80 40.15
C SER A 616 18.81 37.40 39.95
N GLU A 617 18.59 36.80 38.77
CA GLU A 617 19.19 35.52 38.39
C GLU A 617 20.63 35.65 37.88
N GLY A 618 21.19 36.87 37.80
CA GLY A 618 22.52 37.09 37.27
C GLY A 618 22.65 36.93 35.75
N ILE A 619 21.55 36.72 35.02
CA ILE A 619 21.56 36.59 33.55
C ILE A 619 22.04 37.89 32.90
N THR A 620 21.63 39.05 33.43
CA THR A 620 22.10 40.37 32.98
C THR A 620 22.64 41.21 34.14
N GLU A 621 23.72 41.94 33.88
CA GLU A 621 24.30 42.88 34.84
C GLU A 621 24.08 44.35 34.42
N GLY A 622 23.74 44.61 33.15
CA GLY A 622 23.75 45.97 32.59
C GLY A 622 25.15 46.61 32.61
N TRP A 623 25.20 47.93 32.52
CA TRP A 623 26.44 48.71 32.53
C TRP A 623 26.46 49.71 33.67
N GLY A 624 27.63 49.90 34.29
CA GLY A 624 27.80 50.77 35.45
C GLY A 624 27.54 50.05 36.77
N SER A 625 27.58 50.80 37.87
CA SER A 625 27.42 50.26 39.23
C SER A 625 26.51 51.15 40.08
N GLY A 626 25.94 50.55 41.13
CA GLY A 626 25.02 51.25 42.04
C GLY A 626 23.88 51.94 41.30
N SER A 627 23.59 53.20 41.65
CA SER A 627 22.53 54.01 41.05
C SER A 627 22.77 54.46 39.61
N SER A 628 23.98 54.25 39.07
CA SER A 628 24.33 54.61 37.69
C SER A 628 24.05 53.48 36.68
N ARG A 629 23.65 52.30 37.15
CA ARG A 629 23.48 51.09 36.33
C ARG A 629 22.39 51.28 35.28
N VAL A 630 22.64 50.90 34.02
CA VAL A 630 21.70 50.99 32.89
C VAL A 630 21.60 49.65 32.14
N PHE A 631 20.44 49.33 31.57
CA PHE A 631 20.17 48.09 30.84
C PHE A 631 20.02 48.26 29.31
N ARG A 632 19.53 49.43 28.88
CA ARG A 632 19.27 49.83 27.49
C ARG A 632 18.26 48.94 26.78
N PRO A 633 17.00 48.89 27.24
CA PRO A 633 16.03 47.89 26.80
C PRO A 633 15.73 47.92 25.30
N LEU A 634 15.65 49.12 24.71
CA LEU A 634 15.29 49.32 23.31
C LEU A 634 16.50 49.37 22.35
N GLU A 635 17.71 49.08 22.83
CA GLU A 635 18.88 48.94 21.95
C GLU A 635 18.91 47.53 21.34
N PRO A 636 19.26 47.40 20.04
CA PRO A 636 19.59 46.13 19.42
C PRO A 636 20.70 45.38 20.19
N VAL A 637 20.56 44.06 20.32
CA VAL A 637 21.54 43.24 21.04
C VAL A 637 22.61 42.70 20.08
N LYS A 638 23.87 42.85 20.50
CA LYS A 638 25.03 42.25 19.84
C LYS A 638 25.11 40.74 20.08
N ARG A 639 25.76 40.02 19.17
CA ARG A 639 25.94 38.56 19.21
C ARG A 639 26.71 38.08 20.43
N ASP A 640 27.76 38.79 20.82
CA ASP A 640 28.56 38.47 22.00
C ASP A 640 27.77 38.60 23.31
N ALA A 641 26.95 39.64 23.43
CA ALA A 641 26.09 39.85 24.58
C ALA A 641 25.03 38.74 24.71
N VAL A 642 24.53 38.23 23.58
CA VAL A 642 23.64 37.05 23.59
C VAL A 642 24.37 35.81 24.08
N ALA A 643 25.64 35.62 23.72
CA ALA A 643 26.44 34.51 24.27
C ALA A 643 26.52 34.58 25.80
N ALA A 644 26.79 35.77 26.35
CA ALA A 644 26.81 35.98 27.80
C ALA A 644 25.44 35.66 28.44
N PHE A 645 24.34 36.14 27.88
CA PHE A 645 23.00 35.86 28.42
C PHE A 645 22.67 34.37 28.42
N LEU A 646 22.91 33.66 27.32
CA LEU A 646 22.62 32.23 27.21
C LEU A 646 23.51 31.39 28.12
N TYR A 647 24.78 31.75 28.25
CA TYR A 647 25.74 31.06 29.12
C TYR A 647 25.33 31.18 30.59
N ARG A 648 25.02 32.40 31.06
CA ARG A 648 24.57 32.62 32.44
C ARG A 648 23.21 31.96 32.71
N ALA A 649 22.28 32.04 31.78
CA ALA A 649 20.99 31.35 31.90
C ALA A 649 21.13 29.82 31.93
N ALA A 650 22.22 29.25 31.40
CA ALA A 650 22.55 27.83 31.49
C ALA A 650 23.23 27.45 32.82
N GLY A 651 23.44 28.39 33.75
CA GLY A 651 24.09 28.16 35.03
C GLY A 651 25.62 28.18 34.95
N GLU A 652 26.19 28.92 33.99
CA GLU A 652 27.64 29.11 33.82
C GLU A 652 28.42 27.79 33.77
N PRO A 653 28.07 26.88 32.84
CA PRO A 653 28.76 25.59 32.71
C PRO A 653 30.26 25.80 32.44
N PRO A 654 31.15 24.87 32.81
CA PRO A 654 32.58 25.05 32.58
C PRO A 654 32.92 25.43 31.13
N ALA A 655 33.57 26.59 30.95
CA ALA A 655 33.96 27.12 29.65
C ALA A 655 35.41 27.64 29.68
N SER A 656 36.06 27.65 28.51
CA SER A 656 37.42 28.15 28.34
C SER A 656 37.47 29.14 27.18
N PRO A 657 38.18 30.28 27.31
CA PRO A 657 38.45 31.19 26.19
C PRO A 657 39.12 30.50 24.99
N SER A 658 39.87 29.42 25.21
CA SER A 658 40.51 28.67 24.12
C SER A 658 39.49 28.00 23.19
N ALA A 659 38.27 27.72 23.66
CA ALA A 659 37.22 27.16 22.81
C ALA A 659 36.73 28.16 21.75
N ALA A 660 37.02 29.46 21.90
CA ALA A 660 36.73 30.46 20.88
C ALA A 660 37.66 30.40 19.67
N ASP A 661 38.79 29.69 19.74
CA ASP A 661 39.78 29.60 18.65
C ASP A 661 39.21 28.99 17.35
N GLN A 662 38.02 28.38 17.41
CA GLN A 662 37.27 27.95 16.23
C GLN A 662 36.78 29.12 15.35
N PHE A 663 36.76 30.33 15.90
CA PHE A 663 36.40 31.56 15.20
C PHE A 663 37.59 32.49 15.06
N VAL A 664 37.93 32.82 13.82
CA VAL A 664 39.13 33.60 13.50
C VAL A 664 39.08 35.04 14.00
N ASP A 665 37.89 35.55 14.28
CA ASP A 665 37.62 36.93 14.71
C ASP A 665 37.32 37.06 16.21
N VAL A 666 37.51 35.99 17.01
CA VAL A 666 37.32 36.01 18.46
C VAL A 666 38.65 35.73 19.16
N PRO A 667 39.46 36.78 19.46
CA PRO A 667 40.68 36.57 20.21
C PRO A 667 40.37 36.08 21.62
N ARG A 668 41.26 35.26 22.21
CA ARG A 668 41.10 34.77 23.59
C ARG A 668 41.01 35.88 24.65
N SER A 669 41.45 37.10 24.32
CA SER A 669 41.34 38.30 25.16
C SER A 669 39.97 39.00 25.06
N HIS A 670 39.09 38.55 24.16
CA HIS A 670 37.73 39.07 24.06
C HIS A 670 36.99 38.81 25.38
N VAL A 671 36.25 39.81 25.87
CA VAL A 671 35.61 39.76 27.19
C VAL A 671 34.61 38.61 27.35
N PHE A 672 34.04 38.14 26.24
CA PHE A 672 33.11 37.01 26.18
C PHE A 672 33.68 35.77 25.45
N ALA A 673 35.01 35.62 25.39
CA ALA A 673 35.64 34.51 24.66
C ALA A 673 35.20 33.14 25.21
N ALA A 674 35.06 33.00 26.53
CA ALA A 674 34.67 31.72 27.13
C ALA A 674 33.24 31.33 26.73
N GLU A 675 32.30 32.28 26.80
CA GLU A 675 30.88 32.09 26.49
C GLU A 675 30.64 31.83 25.01
N ILE A 676 31.36 32.55 24.13
CA ILE A 676 31.34 32.29 22.69
C ILE A 676 31.89 30.89 22.39
N GLY A 677 32.99 30.51 23.02
CA GLY A 677 33.57 29.17 22.88
C GLY A 677 32.63 28.06 23.37
N TRP A 678 31.91 28.28 24.48
CA TRP A 678 30.88 27.37 24.98
C TRP A 678 29.71 27.23 24.01
N MET A 679 29.17 28.34 23.50
CA MET A 679 28.06 28.30 22.52
C MET A 679 28.42 27.43 21.32
N ALA A 680 29.67 27.48 20.88
CA ALA A 680 30.07 26.83 19.66
C ALA A 680 30.49 25.37 19.85
N THR A 681 31.16 25.04 20.96
CA THR A 681 31.37 23.63 21.36
C THR A 681 30.07 22.89 21.67
N SER A 682 29.05 23.60 22.16
CA SER A 682 27.71 23.05 22.43
C SER A 682 26.78 23.07 21.20
N GLY A 683 27.25 23.57 20.05
CA GLY A 683 26.49 23.61 18.79
C GLY A 683 25.37 24.65 18.72
N ILE A 684 25.26 25.57 19.69
CA ILE A 684 24.29 26.68 19.67
C ILE A 684 24.63 27.65 18.52
N SER A 685 25.89 28.07 18.43
CA SER A 685 26.41 28.86 17.31
C SER A 685 27.37 28.04 16.45
N ARG A 686 27.26 28.14 15.13
CA ARG A 686 28.18 27.50 14.18
C ARG A 686 29.05 28.50 13.42
N GLY A 687 28.90 29.80 13.73
CA GLY A 687 29.52 30.88 12.97
C GLY A 687 29.09 30.94 11.51
N TRP A 688 29.89 31.63 10.71
CA TRP A 688 29.76 31.71 9.26
C TRP A 688 30.75 30.76 8.59
N SER A 689 30.50 30.46 7.31
CA SER A 689 31.36 29.61 6.49
C SER A 689 32.77 30.16 6.28
N ASP A 690 32.99 31.46 6.54
CA ASP A 690 34.29 32.12 6.54
C ASP A 690 35.09 31.91 7.84
N GLY A 691 34.55 31.13 8.79
CA GLY A 691 35.17 30.86 10.07
C GLY A 691 35.00 31.98 11.11
N THR A 692 34.08 32.93 10.90
CA THR A 692 33.84 34.05 11.84
C THR A 692 32.64 33.82 12.77
N PHE A 693 32.65 34.46 13.95
CA PHE A 693 31.53 34.56 14.88
C PHE A 693 30.82 35.91 14.84
N ARG A 694 31.52 36.98 14.44
CA ARG A 694 31.06 38.37 14.32
C ARG A 694 30.51 38.91 15.64
N PRO A 695 31.34 39.02 16.71
CA PRO A 695 30.87 39.35 18.06
C PRO A 695 30.12 40.68 18.14
N ASP A 696 30.59 41.70 17.41
CA ASP A 696 29.99 43.04 17.39
C ASP A 696 28.75 43.17 16.50
N ALA A 697 28.42 42.16 15.70
CA ALA A 697 27.26 42.22 14.83
C ALA A 697 25.96 42.13 15.65
N LEU A 698 24.95 42.88 15.24
CA LEU A 698 23.60 42.80 15.79
C LEU A 698 22.93 41.51 15.34
N ILE A 699 22.10 40.90 16.19
CA ILE A 699 21.31 39.73 15.79
C ILE A 699 19.97 40.14 15.25
N THR A 700 19.55 39.46 14.18
CA THR A 700 18.16 39.48 13.73
C THR A 700 17.31 38.52 14.55
N ARG A 701 15.99 38.71 14.51
CA ARG A 701 15.04 37.86 15.25
C ARG A 701 15.04 36.41 14.82
N ASP A 702 15.35 36.09 13.57
CA ASP A 702 15.47 34.71 13.12
C ASP A 702 16.75 34.02 13.63
N GLN A 703 17.88 34.73 13.70
CA GLN A 703 19.11 34.26 14.32
C GLN A 703 18.92 34.00 15.82
N MET A 704 18.20 34.89 16.50
CA MET A 704 17.76 34.70 17.88
C MET A 704 16.98 33.39 18.02
N ALA A 705 16.08 33.08 17.08
CA ALA A 705 15.25 31.88 17.15
C ALA A 705 16.09 30.61 17.12
N ALA A 706 17.10 30.58 16.24
CA ALA A 706 18.03 29.47 16.17
C ALA A 706 18.86 29.29 17.44
N PHE A 707 19.33 30.38 18.04
CA PHE A 707 20.07 30.30 19.31
C PHE A 707 19.19 29.81 20.46
N MET A 708 17.97 30.33 20.58
CA MET A 708 17.03 29.93 21.63
C MET A 708 16.66 28.43 21.53
N ILE A 709 16.28 27.94 20.36
CA ILE A 709 15.90 26.53 20.19
C ILE A 709 17.05 25.58 20.50
N ARG A 710 18.26 25.90 20.05
CA ARG A 710 19.44 25.07 20.35
C ARG A 710 19.83 25.11 21.82
N TRP A 711 19.71 26.29 22.45
CA TRP A 711 19.94 26.46 23.89
C TRP A 711 18.92 25.68 24.73
N MET A 712 17.65 25.72 24.36
CA MET A 712 16.59 24.94 25.01
C MET A 712 16.85 23.44 24.90
N ALA A 713 17.20 22.96 23.70
CA ALA A 713 17.53 21.55 23.48
C ALA A 713 18.73 21.10 24.33
N LEU A 714 19.77 21.93 24.43
CA LEU A 714 20.95 21.65 25.27
C LEU A 714 20.61 21.57 26.77
N THR A 715 19.72 22.44 27.23
CA THR A 715 19.37 22.58 28.66
C THR A 715 18.18 21.72 29.09
N GLY A 716 17.64 20.89 28.19
CA GLY A 716 16.49 20.02 28.47
C GLY A 716 15.18 20.78 28.67
N ARG A 717 15.06 21.98 28.10
CA ARG A 717 13.86 22.82 28.16
C ARG A 717 13.01 22.60 26.91
N SER A 718 11.69 22.56 27.07
CA SER A 718 10.71 22.31 26.00
C SER A 718 9.68 23.41 25.90
#